data_AF-A0AB34FLV8-F1
#
_entry.id   AF-A0AB34FLV8-F1
#
_cell.length_a   1.000
_cell.length_b   1.000
_cell.length_c   1.000
_cell.angle_alpha   90.00
_cell.angle_beta   90.00
_cell.angle_gamma   90.00
#
_symmetry.space_group_name_H-M   'P 1'
#
loop_
_entity.id
_entity.type
_entity.pdbx_description
1 polymer ?
#
loop_
_entity_poly.entity_id
_entity_poly.type
_entity_poly.pdbx_seq_one_letter_code
_entity_poly.pdbx_strand_id
1 'polypeptide(L)'
;MATQMPPGTVRLTTTKESNTKLILHPKPTDDYDDPLNWSSGRKAFHYTVVLFYVIVTFSTLSVDHGAWPEIQHDLGMTDDDTAIVTTLQYAGLGLSGVAFIPLAYRYGRRPIFLLSVAIQFASAVGSAVVTNKGGNMITHLLISVGASVAMTIVPMTIADLFFVHQFATMSGLFMFAQSVGAFLGPAIAGFLVDSKGWRWMRWGNAIALAVNFAMVLFLLEESTFVPNTKCHSDIKNKAQEPESFYNRPYILFTNEEEPMDIVDMNRLMTPRASTTTFDLPPEPKSLRERFALITNTQRPIKERFLAPFVILVSFPAVAYAALTYGIIMAWLEMMEHIMLTRLDRPPYSYSPQAIGVYNLAPFLGHLLGSLVVAPLCDLWIVRLATRNGGIYHPEMRLWITLPAALFVCGGMLLFGIGIARGIPCIWPTIGFAMFAFGFSICLSVAVAYLIDCYHNMIGDAFVGVAVVRNALGAVASIGIIPWIETMGLQNVFILGTALAPLFLGIPVVLLLWGRKARIVTNDKYRQYSLAAIPPANMKDMPTQVRQRRRRFPERQLLDQIRQYEALLRQNNIKFEPLHRDSTEDKAPADDGDESDNDTPRVDVADGSLPSAPLKAESAFEVKSIWQAMTQENRQFEDSSETPVATMLQGTLKKALDELGHDDDLLFGSRQTLVDISTLHPEAVDIFRLWQVYLENADPQLKVTHSPSLQRRIVTAAKDLANVDPPLEALMFSIYCLAIFSLTEEECRAMFEHDKEDLQTRYRFGCQQALMNARYLRSTDRDCLTAFYLYLLSARFGSDPRSASAMLAVAIRIAQSMGIHKESCLAQYSPFEAEMRRRLWWSLMTYDSRMGEKCDLKDVPLAPTWDCKIPLNIDDSDLREDMKELPKAKDAATQMLCVVVRCEMADFVRNSSFHLDFTNPALKPLARALPSGGRLDALEQRIEEQYLRQCDVENPLHFLAIWMTRSYLAKCRLMQHYSQDPGSVGPQTDERRDLAMGLALRLLECDTQLMRSPLVGGYLWHLQLYFPFPAYMHILQDLRQRPQNPRAIHAWGILSDSCETRFPSPVPDSNPLFVMFGRMVLGAWDAFESGSGPVEQRSIPRIVSSTREREAARAQTMQHSIPDEPCVFMDVSATGWLTSATAGVGGDGFMVGDGAQAATEDVGTFDNIGLDDPYSLNLGSYPF
;
A
#
# COMPACT_ATOMS: atom_id res chain seq x y z
N MET A 1 1.58 36.03 14.82
CA MET A 1 2.66 35.32 14.10
C MET A 1 2.67 33.88 14.60
N ALA A 2 1.92 32.97 13.97
CA ALA A 2 1.89 31.56 14.36
C ALA A 2 3.28 30.94 14.15
N THR A 3 3.82 30.32 15.19
CA THR A 3 5.22 29.87 15.30
C THR A 3 5.52 28.70 14.37
N GLN A 4 5.90 29.01 13.12
CA GLN A 4 6.28 28.00 12.15
C GLN A 4 7.64 27.38 12.47
N MET A 5 7.73 26.05 12.45
CA MET A 5 9.02 25.36 12.60
C MET A 5 9.92 25.70 11.40
N PRO A 6 11.21 26.02 11.63
CA PRO A 6 12.12 26.36 10.54
C PRO A 6 12.29 25.20 9.53
N PRO A 7 12.47 25.50 8.23
CA PRO A 7 12.56 24.50 7.16
C PRO A 7 13.65 23.47 7.46
N GLY A 8 13.30 22.18 7.49
CA GLY A 8 14.20 21.08 7.88
C GLY A 8 13.98 20.52 9.29
N THR A 9 13.26 21.23 10.18
CA THR A 9 13.06 20.84 11.59
C THR A 9 11.90 19.86 11.77
N VAL A 10 12.17 18.55 11.83
CA VAL A 10 11.12 17.49 11.89
C VAL A 10 11.00 16.87 13.28
N ARG A 11 9.83 16.32 13.60
CA ARG A 11 9.66 15.47 14.78
C ARG A 11 9.98 14.01 14.40
N LEU A 12 11.19 13.55 14.70
CA LEU A 12 11.62 12.18 14.34
C LEU A 12 11.08 11.12 15.29
N THR A 13 10.81 11.47 16.55
CA THR A 13 10.31 10.50 17.53
C THR A 13 9.13 11.05 18.31
N THR A 14 8.21 10.17 18.66
CA THR A 14 7.13 10.47 19.60
C THR A 14 7.30 9.59 20.84
N THR A 15 7.41 10.24 22.00
CA THR A 15 7.38 9.60 23.31
C THR A 15 5.92 9.56 23.76
N LYS A 16 5.22 8.46 23.45
CA LYS A 16 4.03 8.06 24.19
C LYS A 16 4.38 6.79 24.96
N GLU A 17 4.47 6.89 26.29
CA GLU A 17 4.58 5.79 27.27
C GLU A 17 5.52 4.62 26.89
N SER A 18 6.75 4.65 27.41
CA SER A 18 7.78 3.59 27.40
C SER A 18 8.32 3.09 26.04
N ASN A 19 7.69 3.36 24.88
CA ASN A 19 8.20 2.99 23.55
C ASN A 19 8.39 4.22 22.64
N THR A 20 9.63 4.52 22.29
CA THR A 20 9.97 5.56 21.29
C THR A 20 9.63 5.07 19.88
N LYS A 21 8.54 5.57 19.27
CA LYS A 21 8.20 5.26 17.86
C LYS A 21 8.86 6.27 16.92
N LEU A 22 9.57 5.78 15.91
CA LEU A 22 10.19 6.59 14.85
C LEU A 22 9.12 7.00 13.82
N ILE A 23 9.05 8.29 13.50
CA ILE A 23 8.16 8.84 12.47
C ILE A 23 8.95 8.96 11.17
N LEU A 24 8.41 8.40 10.08
CA LEU A 24 9.04 8.46 8.76
C LEU A 24 8.86 9.85 8.15
N HIS A 25 9.98 10.48 7.83
CA HIS A 25 10.06 11.73 7.10
C HIS A 25 11.02 11.52 5.93
N PRO A 26 10.68 11.92 4.70
CA PRO A 26 9.33 12.22 4.20
C PRO A 26 8.26 11.15 4.50
N LYS A 27 7.01 11.52 4.82
CA LYS A 27 5.85 10.60 4.82
C LYS A 27 5.61 10.02 3.42
N PRO A 28 5.55 8.70 3.21
CA PRO A 28 5.23 8.14 1.90
C PRO A 28 3.82 8.59 1.44
N THR A 29 3.63 8.76 0.13
CA THR A 29 2.29 8.94 -0.46
C THR A 29 1.59 7.59 -0.55
N ASP A 30 0.26 7.54 -0.70
CA ASP A 30 -0.47 6.27 -0.87
C ASP A 30 -0.36 5.68 -2.30
N ASP A 31 0.35 6.36 -3.20
CA ASP A 31 0.61 5.91 -4.58
C ASP A 31 1.68 4.81 -4.58
N TYR A 32 1.38 3.69 -5.23
CA TYR A 32 2.29 2.55 -5.36
C TYR A 32 3.58 2.92 -6.12
N ASP A 33 3.50 3.86 -7.06
CA ASP A 33 4.64 4.28 -7.87
C ASP A 33 5.60 5.23 -7.15
N ASP A 34 5.25 5.72 -5.95
CA ASP A 34 6.15 6.54 -5.12
C ASP A 34 7.44 5.74 -4.81
N PRO A 35 8.63 6.23 -5.21
CA PRO A 35 9.92 5.59 -4.89
C PRO A 35 10.14 5.36 -3.40
N LEU A 36 9.49 6.13 -2.52
CA LEU A 36 9.52 5.91 -1.07
C LEU A 36 8.82 4.62 -0.63
N ASN A 37 7.85 4.11 -1.41
CA ASN A 37 7.10 2.89 -1.13
C ASN A 37 7.70 1.61 -1.72
N TRP A 38 8.76 1.74 -2.54
CA TRP A 38 9.38 0.57 -3.17
C TRP A 38 9.89 -0.44 -2.12
N SER A 39 9.81 -1.74 -2.44
CA SER A 39 10.36 -2.78 -1.59
C SER A 39 11.87 -2.57 -1.37
N SER A 40 12.38 -2.93 -0.18
CA SER A 40 13.79 -2.73 0.16
C SER A 40 14.75 -3.38 -0.85
N GLY A 41 14.36 -4.52 -1.43
CA GLY A 41 15.12 -5.18 -2.49
C GLY A 41 15.18 -4.37 -3.80
N ARG A 42 14.04 -3.79 -4.22
CA ARG A 42 13.98 -2.92 -5.41
C ARG A 42 14.81 -1.66 -5.23
N LYS A 43 14.72 -1.03 -4.05
CA LYS A 43 15.55 0.15 -3.69
C LYS A 43 17.05 -0.18 -3.71
N ALA A 44 17.43 -1.30 -3.10
CA ALA A 44 18.83 -1.73 -3.04
C ALA A 44 19.38 -2.03 -4.45
N PHE A 45 18.62 -2.70 -5.31
CA PHE A 45 19.03 -3.00 -6.68
C PHE A 45 19.24 -1.72 -7.50
N HIS A 46 18.25 -0.82 -7.51
CA HIS A 46 18.36 0.46 -8.21
C HIS A 46 19.55 1.29 -7.72
N TYR A 47 19.72 1.39 -6.40
CA TYR A 47 20.82 2.17 -5.82
C TYR A 47 22.19 1.55 -6.12
N THR A 48 22.31 0.22 -6.18
CA THR A 48 23.56 -0.46 -6.54
C THR A 48 24.02 -0.10 -7.96
N VAL A 49 23.10 -0.02 -8.93
CA VAL A 49 23.42 0.41 -10.30
C VAL A 49 23.93 1.85 -10.33
N VAL A 50 23.30 2.74 -9.57
CA VAL A 50 23.73 4.15 -9.42
C VAL A 50 25.11 4.24 -8.78
N LEU A 51 25.41 3.44 -7.75
CA LEU A 51 26.73 3.39 -7.12
C LEU A 51 27.80 2.86 -8.09
N PHE A 52 27.48 1.87 -8.92
CA PHE A 52 28.40 1.40 -9.96
C PHE A 52 28.72 2.49 -10.99
N TYR A 53 27.74 3.31 -11.38
CA TYR A 53 27.96 4.50 -12.20
C TYR A 53 28.90 5.52 -11.54
N VAL A 54 28.75 5.75 -10.24
CA VAL A 54 29.65 6.62 -9.47
C VAL A 54 31.08 6.07 -9.48
N ILE A 55 31.28 4.78 -9.20
CA ILE A 55 32.61 4.15 -9.20
C ILE A 55 33.32 4.36 -10.54
N VAL A 56 32.65 4.03 -11.65
CA VAL A 56 33.25 4.13 -12.99
C VAL A 56 33.52 5.58 -13.39
N THR A 57 32.61 6.50 -13.07
CA THR A 57 32.76 7.94 -13.36
C THR A 57 33.97 8.53 -12.61
N PHE A 58 34.08 8.28 -11.30
CA PHE A 58 35.19 8.80 -10.51
C PHE A 58 36.51 8.10 -10.83
N SER A 59 36.48 6.80 -11.18
CA SER A 59 37.65 6.11 -11.72
C SER A 59 38.12 6.77 -13.01
N THR A 60 37.21 7.19 -13.89
CA THR A 60 37.56 7.87 -15.15
C THR A 60 38.23 9.23 -14.90
N LEU A 61 37.75 9.97 -13.90
CA LEU A 61 38.30 11.28 -13.54
C LEU A 61 39.70 11.20 -12.92
N SER A 62 40.01 10.13 -12.19
CA SER A 62 41.27 10.03 -11.44
C SER A 62 42.33 9.13 -12.08
N VAL A 63 41.97 8.32 -13.08
CA VAL A 63 42.85 7.29 -13.68
C VAL A 63 44.26 7.80 -14.05
N ASP A 64 44.35 9.08 -14.41
CA ASP A 64 45.59 9.72 -14.86
C ASP A 64 46.62 9.93 -13.77
N HIS A 65 46.21 9.91 -12.49
CA HIS A 65 47.12 10.04 -11.36
C HIS A 65 48.24 8.98 -11.37
N GLY A 66 47.99 7.79 -11.92
CA GLY A 66 49.02 6.75 -12.03
C GLY A 66 49.89 6.85 -13.29
N ALA A 67 49.47 7.62 -14.30
CA ALA A 67 50.03 7.60 -15.65
C ALA A 67 50.62 8.95 -16.12
N TRP A 68 50.45 10.02 -15.33
CA TRP A 68 50.90 11.36 -15.71
C TRP A 68 52.35 11.46 -16.21
N PRO A 69 53.36 10.83 -15.57
CA PRO A 69 54.74 10.90 -16.05
C PRO A 69 54.92 10.36 -17.47
N GLU A 70 54.25 9.25 -17.80
CA GLU A 70 54.31 8.66 -19.15
C GLU A 70 53.54 9.50 -20.18
N ILE A 71 52.38 10.04 -19.78
CA ILE A 71 51.56 10.91 -20.64
C ILE A 71 52.31 12.20 -20.95
N GLN A 72 52.98 12.80 -19.97
CA GLN A 72 53.82 13.99 -20.15
C GLN A 72 54.98 13.72 -21.10
N HIS A 73 55.65 12.57 -20.96
CA HIS A 73 56.75 12.19 -21.83
C HIS A 73 56.31 11.92 -23.28
N ASP A 74 55.20 11.19 -23.50
CA ASP A 74 54.72 10.84 -24.85
C ASP A 74 54.10 12.03 -25.61
N LEU A 75 53.38 12.92 -24.89
CA LEU A 75 52.71 14.08 -25.49
C LEU A 75 53.53 15.38 -25.45
N GLY A 76 54.70 15.36 -24.81
CA GLY A 76 55.56 16.53 -24.62
C GLY A 76 54.90 17.63 -23.78
N MET A 77 54.17 17.26 -22.73
CA MET A 77 53.46 18.20 -21.85
C MET A 77 54.35 18.63 -20.68
N THR A 78 54.22 19.89 -20.27
CA THR A 78 54.86 20.42 -19.06
C THR A 78 53.98 20.20 -17.81
N ASP A 79 54.56 20.45 -16.63
CA ASP A 79 53.81 20.48 -15.37
C ASP A 79 52.68 21.53 -15.42
N ASP A 80 52.92 22.68 -16.06
CA ASP A 80 51.91 23.72 -16.29
C ASP A 80 50.77 23.24 -17.21
N ASP A 81 51.09 22.54 -18.30
CA ASP A 81 50.07 21.98 -19.21
C ASP A 81 49.17 20.96 -18.47
N THR A 82 49.74 20.24 -17.49
CA THR A 82 49.01 19.28 -16.64
C THR A 82 48.07 19.99 -15.67
N ALA A 83 48.51 21.10 -15.09
CA ALA A 83 47.65 21.98 -14.28
C ALA A 83 46.50 22.57 -15.11
N ILE A 84 46.76 22.98 -16.37
CA ILE A 84 45.71 23.47 -17.28
C ILE A 84 44.71 22.36 -17.62
N VAL A 85 45.15 21.13 -17.91
CA VAL A 85 44.24 19.99 -18.15
C VAL A 85 43.34 19.76 -16.93
N THR A 86 43.91 19.77 -15.73
CA THR A 86 43.17 19.58 -14.48
C THR A 86 42.17 20.73 -14.23
N THR A 87 42.57 21.97 -14.53
CA THR A 87 41.67 23.13 -14.49
C THR A 87 40.50 22.99 -15.45
N LEU A 88 40.76 22.56 -16.69
CA LEU A 88 39.70 22.33 -17.69
C LEU A 88 38.74 21.23 -17.24
N GLN A 89 39.23 20.19 -16.56
CA GLN A 89 38.36 19.17 -15.97
C GLN A 89 37.42 19.77 -14.92
N TYR A 90 37.94 20.55 -13.98
CA TYR A 90 37.09 21.21 -12.97
C TYR A 90 36.11 22.21 -13.61
N ALA A 91 36.55 22.99 -14.60
CA ALA A 91 35.66 23.90 -15.34
C ALA A 91 34.52 23.12 -16.03
N GLY A 92 34.84 21.99 -16.65
CA GLY A 92 33.86 21.06 -17.24
C GLY A 92 32.85 20.55 -16.22
N LEU A 93 33.31 20.07 -15.06
CA LEU A 93 32.49 19.56 -13.97
C LEU A 93 31.55 20.63 -13.38
N GLY A 94 32.01 21.88 -13.26
CA GLY A 94 31.23 22.98 -12.70
C GLY A 94 30.19 23.54 -13.65
N LEU A 95 30.58 23.84 -14.90
CA LEU A 95 29.70 24.50 -15.88
C LEU A 95 28.60 23.58 -16.42
N SER A 96 28.91 22.30 -16.60
CA SER A 96 27.96 21.35 -17.21
C SER A 96 26.78 20.99 -16.29
N GLY A 97 26.97 21.01 -14.97
CA GLY A 97 25.87 20.81 -14.01
C GLY A 97 24.72 21.82 -14.21
N VAL A 98 25.05 23.07 -14.52
CA VAL A 98 24.07 24.15 -14.80
C VAL A 98 23.21 23.83 -16.03
N ALA A 99 23.76 23.10 -17.01
CA ALA A 99 23.03 22.68 -18.20
C ALA A 99 22.21 21.40 -17.98
N PHE A 100 22.77 20.40 -17.30
CA PHE A 100 22.12 19.09 -17.17
C PHE A 100 20.95 19.08 -16.18
N ILE A 101 20.93 19.94 -15.18
CA ILE A 101 19.94 19.86 -14.08
C ILE A 101 18.55 20.35 -14.49
N PRO A 102 18.40 21.47 -15.21
CA PRO A 102 17.12 21.83 -15.81
C PRO A 102 16.58 20.74 -16.77
N LEU A 103 17.47 20.05 -17.48
CA LEU A 103 17.12 18.93 -18.35
C LEU A 103 16.67 17.69 -17.56
N ALA A 104 17.35 17.37 -16.45
CA ALA A 104 16.97 16.28 -15.55
C ALA A 104 15.59 16.51 -14.93
N TYR A 105 15.30 17.75 -14.54
CA TYR A 105 13.98 18.10 -14.04
C TYR A 105 12.89 17.96 -15.10
N ARG A 106 13.18 18.25 -16.37
CA ARG A 106 12.20 18.24 -17.46
C ARG A 106 11.93 16.85 -18.02
N TYR A 107 12.98 16.07 -18.26
CA TYR A 107 12.94 14.81 -18.99
C TYR A 107 13.07 13.57 -18.10
N GLY A 108 13.32 13.75 -16.80
CA GLY A 108 13.60 12.66 -15.86
C GLY A 108 15.10 12.46 -15.65
N ARG A 109 15.47 11.60 -14.69
CA ARG A 109 16.87 11.37 -14.30
C ARG A 109 17.57 10.38 -15.23
N ARG A 110 16.86 9.35 -15.70
CA ARG A 110 17.42 8.28 -16.53
C ARG A 110 18.03 8.75 -17.87
N PRO A 111 17.38 9.60 -18.69
CA PRO A 111 17.96 10.04 -19.96
C PRO A 111 19.24 10.87 -19.75
N ILE A 112 19.36 11.55 -18.61
CA ILE A 112 20.56 12.33 -18.27
C ILE A 112 21.70 11.43 -17.82
N PHE A 113 21.43 10.34 -17.09
CA PHE A 113 22.43 9.29 -16.83
C PHE A 113 22.94 8.68 -18.14
N LEU A 114 22.05 8.31 -19.07
CA LEU A 114 22.45 7.75 -20.37
C LEU A 114 23.29 8.73 -21.19
N LEU A 115 22.87 10.00 -21.26
CA LEU A 115 23.60 11.04 -21.98
C LEU A 115 24.99 11.27 -21.36
N SER A 116 25.07 11.32 -20.03
CA SER A 116 26.33 11.44 -19.30
C SER A 116 27.30 10.31 -19.64
N VAL A 117 26.87 9.05 -19.50
CA VAL A 117 27.73 7.89 -19.74
C VAL A 117 28.14 7.81 -21.21
N ALA A 118 27.24 8.15 -22.15
CA ALA A 118 27.57 8.19 -23.56
C ALA A 118 28.67 9.23 -23.88
N ILE A 119 28.59 10.43 -23.30
CA ILE A 119 29.61 11.46 -23.44
C ILE A 119 30.94 10.99 -22.83
N GLN A 120 30.91 10.41 -21.63
CA GLN A 120 32.10 9.88 -20.97
C GLN A 120 32.74 8.75 -21.80
N PHE A 121 31.95 7.81 -22.32
CA PHE A 121 32.41 6.70 -23.13
C PHE A 121 33.08 7.17 -24.42
N ALA A 122 32.42 8.05 -25.19
CA ALA A 122 32.99 8.61 -26.41
C ALA A 122 34.29 9.36 -26.15
N SER A 123 34.35 10.09 -25.03
CA SER A 123 35.54 10.86 -24.64
C SER A 123 36.68 9.98 -24.14
N ALA A 124 36.38 8.87 -23.46
CA ALA A 124 37.36 7.89 -23.04
C ALA A 124 37.99 7.16 -24.25
N VAL A 125 37.19 6.81 -25.25
CA VAL A 125 37.68 6.26 -26.53
C VAL A 125 38.55 7.28 -27.26
N GLY A 126 38.11 8.55 -27.32
CA GLY A 126 38.90 9.64 -27.91
C GLY A 126 40.24 9.85 -27.20
N SER A 127 40.26 9.77 -25.87
CA SER A 127 41.47 9.89 -25.06
C SER A 127 42.44 8.72 -25.27
N ALA A 128 41.94 7.50 -25.50
CA ALA A 128 42.79 6.34 -25.75
C ALA A 128 43.58 6.42 -27.09
N VAL A 129 43.06 7.17 -28.06
CA VAL A 129 43.63 7.30 -29.41
C VAL A 129 44.41 8.62 -29.57
N VAL A 130 44.43 9.47 -28.55
CA VAL A 130 45.00 10.81 -28.66
C VAL A 130 46.53 10.79 -28.77
N THR A 131 47.06 11.64 -29.66
CA THR A 131 48.51 11.79 -29.89
C THR A 131 49.00 13.22 -29.70
N ASN A 132 48.09 14.18 -29.48
CA ASN A 132 48.39 15.61 -29.42
C ASN A 132 47.93 16.19 -28.08
N LYS A 133 48.70 17.15 -27.53
CA LYS A 133 48.37 17.83 -26.26
C LYS A 133 46.97 18.46 -26.23
N GLY A 134 46.58 19.16 -27.30
CA GLY A 134 45.27 19.81 -27.39
C GLY A 134 44.12 18.82 -27.45
N GLY A 135 44.33 17.66 -28.10
CA GLY A 135 43.36 16.56 -28.07
C GLY A 135 43.17 16.04 -26.65
N ASN A 136 44.25 15.89 -25.88
CA ASN A 136 44.18 15.43 -24.49
C ASN A 136 43.33 16.40 -23.66
N MET A 137 43.61 17.70 -23.74
CA MET A 137 42.83 18.75 -23.06
C MET A 137 41.33 18.69 -23.38
N ILE A 138 40.96 18.53 -24.66
CA ILE A 138 39.55 18.46 -25.09
C ILE A 138 38.88 17.20 -24.54
N THR A 139 39.53 16.04 -24.63
CA THR A 139 38.94 14.77 -24.15
C THR A 139 38.69 14.80 -22.65
N HIS A 140 39.60 15.37 -21.87
CA HIS A 140 39.43 15.56 -20.43
C HIS A 140 38.29 16.52 -20.09
N LEU A 141 38.16 17.64 -20.81
CA LEU A 141 37.03 18.54 -20.66
C LEU A 141 35.68 17.82 -20.91
N LEU A 142 35.60 17.01 -21.96
CA LEU A 142 34.37 16.27 -22.30
C LEU A 142 34.04 15.16 -21.30
N ILE A 143 35.05 14.42 -20.81
CA ILE A 143 34.89 13.46 -19.71
C ILE A 143 34.26 14.15 -18.50
N SER A 144 34.79 15.31 -18.12
CA SER A 144 34.30 16.09 -16.98
C SER A 144 32.90 16.66 -17.18
N VAL A 145 32.54 17.05 -18.41
CA VAL A 145 31.17 17.44 -18.74
C VAL A 145 30.21 16.29 -18.43
N GLY A 146 30.50 15.08 -18.92
CA GLY A 146 29.67 13.91 -18.63
C GLY A 146 29.62 13.57 -17.14
N ALA A 147 30.77 13.61 -16.45
CA ALA A 147 30.88 13.22 -15.05
C ALA A 147 30.12 14.12 -14.06
N SER A 148 29.79 15.37 -14.44
CA SER A 148 29.09 16.34 -13.57
C SER A 148 27.76 15.83 -13.01
N VAL A 149 27.08 14.99 -13.79
CA VAL A 149 25.78 14.39 -13.46
C VAL A 149 25.86 13.54 -12.18
N ALA A 150 27.01 12.90 -11.93
CA ALA A 150 27.22 12.08 -10.73
C ALA A 150 27.16 12.89 -9.42
N MET A 151 27.55 14.17 -9.46
CA MET A 151 27.59 15.00 -8.26
C MET A 151 26.23 15.51 -7.83
N THR A 152 25.29 15.66 -8.77
CA THR A 152 24.03 16.37 -8.52
C THR A 152 22.83 15.45 -8.58
N ILE A 153 22.76 14.52 -9.55
CA ILE A 153 21.61 13.62 -9.70
C ILE A 153 21.64 12.49 -8.67
N VAL A 154 22.81 12.04 -8.21
CA VAL A 154 22.90 10.97 -7.20
C VAL A 154 22.34 11.41 -5.85
N PRO A 155 22.70 12.59 -5.28
CA PRO A 155 22.02 13.11 -4.08
C PRO A 155 20.52 13.32 -4.27
N MET A 156 20.07 13.77 -5.46
CA MET A 156 18.64 13.84 -5.77
C MET A 156 17.95 12.47 -5.77
N THR A 157 18.68 11.42 -6.14
CA THR A 157 18.16 10.03 -6.12
C THR A 157 18.10 9.50 -4.68
N ILE A 158 19.07 9.84 -3.83
CA ILE A 158 19.04 9.49 -2.39
C ILE A 158 17.80 10.10 -1.71
N ALA A 159 17.51 11.38 -2.01
CA ALA A 159 16.37 12.09 -1.44
C ALA A 159 15.01 11.49 -1.84
N ASP A 160 14.91 10.89 -3.03
CA ASP A 160 13.67 10.30 -3.52
C ASP A 160 13.44 8.88 -3.01
N LEU A 161 14.48 8.07 -2.79
CA LEU A 161 14.33 6.66 -2.38
C LEU A 161 14.30 6.44 -0.86
N PHE A 162 14.97 7.29 -0.08
CA PHE A 162 15.26 7.03 1.33
C PHE A 162 14.64 8.07 2.28
N PHE A 163 14.56 7.71 3.57
CA PHE A 163 14.04 8.58 4.62
C PHE A 163 15.16 9.35 5.32
N VAL A 164 14.83 10.46 5.99
CA VAL A 164 15.74 11.38 6.70
C VAL A 164 16.69 10.68 7.66
N HIS A 165 16.19 9.68 8.40
CA HIS A 165 16.98 8.91 9.36
C HIS A 165 18.00 7.95 8.70
N GLN A 166 18.00 7.82 7.38
CA GLN A 166 18.91 6.98 6.59
C GLN A 166 19.82 7.82 5.67
N PHE A 167 19.65 9.15 5.63
CA PHE A 167 20.35 9.99 4.67
C PHE A 167 21.86 10.03 4.85
N ALA A 168 22.39 10.02 6.09
CA ALA A 168 23.84 9.99 6.26
C ALA A 168 24.40 8.64 5.84
N THR A 169 23.75 7.54 6.19
CA THR A 169 24.16 6.18 5.80
C THR A 169 24.21 6.02 4.28
N MET A 170 23.16 6.47 3.57
CA MET A 170 23.12 6.37 2.10
C MET A 170 24.10 7.34 1.44
N SER A 171 24.26 8.56 1.96
CA SER A 171 25.28 9.50 1.50
C SER A 171 26.69 8.98 1.76
N GLY A 172 26.91 8.27 2.88
CA GLY A 172 28.15 7.57 3.19
C GLY A 172 28.46 6.49 2.16
N LEU A 173 27.47 5.68 1.78
CA LEU A 173 27.66 4.67 0.74
C LEU A 173 27.97 5.28 -0.64
N PHE A 174 27.37 6.44 -0.97
CA PHE A 174 27.74 7.23 -2.14
C PHE A 174 29.20 7.71 -2.07
N MET A 175 29.65 8.25 -0.93
CA MET A 175 31.03 8.69 -0.74
C MET A 175 32.02 7.52 -0.77
N PHE A 176 31.60 6.34 -0.30
CA PHE A 176 32.39 5.13 -0.42
C PHE A 176 32.54 4.70 -1.89
N ALA A 177 31.47 4.71 -2.68
CA ALA A 177 31.56 4.44 -4.12
C ALA A 177 32.47 5.46 -4.84
N GLN A 178 32.37 6.74 -4.46
CA GLN A 178 33.25 7.79 -4.95
C GLN A 178 34.72 7.50 -4.59
N SER A 179 35.02 7.05 -3.36
CA SER A 179 36.39 6.76 -2.92
C SER A 179 36.98 5.53 -3.59
N VAL A 180 36.17 4.47 -3.83
CA VAL A 180 36.58 3.30 -4.62
C VAL A 180 36.99 3.76 -6.02
N GLY A 181 36.17 4.57 -6.70
CA GLY A 181 36.54 5.11 -8.02
C GLY A 181 37.80 5.98 -7.97
N ALA A 182 37.79 7.00 -7.10
CA ALA A 182 38.83 8.03 -7.05
C ALA A 182 40.21 7.48 -6.66
N PHE A 183 40.31 6.54 -5.72
CA PHE A 183 41.60 6.07 -5.19
C PHE A 183 41.99 4.67 -5.64
N LEU A 184 41.03 3.74 -5.80
CA LEU A 184 41.34 2.39 -6.27
C LEU A 184 41.52 2.34 -7.80
N GLY A 185 40.85 3.23 -8.54
CA GLY A 185 41.04 3.40 -9.99
C GLY A 185 42.51 3.66 -10.36
N PRO A 186 43.16 4.70 -9.80
CA PRO A 186 44.59 4.97 -10.01
C PRO A 186 45.51 3.84 -9.55
N ALA A 187 45.15 3.15 -8.47
CA ALA A 187 45.92 2.00 -8.00
C ALA A 187 45.96 0.90 -9.07
N ILE A 188 44.81 0.51 -9.63
CA ILE A 188 44.71 -0.46 -10.72
C ILE A 188 45.40 0.06 -11.99
N ALA A 189 45.21 1.34 -12.30
CA ALA A 189 45.82 2.00 -13.44
C ALA A 189 47.35 1.92 -13.40
N GLY A 190 47.99 2.17 -12.24
CA GLY A 190 49.44 2.10 -12.09
C GLY A 190 50.04 0.73 -12.47
N PHE A 191 49.38 -0.37 -12.11
CA PHE A 191 49.79 -1.72 -12.54
C PHE A 191 49.57 -1.97 -14.04
N LEU A 192 48.50 -1.40 -14.59
CA LEU A 192 48.14 -1.57 -16.00
C LEU A 192 49.06 -0.78 -16.92
N VAL A 193 49.50 0.39 -16.47
CA VAL A 193 50.48 1.25 -17.12
C VAL A 193 51.84 0.54 -17.18
N ASP A 194 52.34 0.03 -16.06
CA ASP A 194 53.64 -0.67 -16.00
C ASP A 194 53.69 -1.93 -16.90
N SER A 195 52.55 -2.62 -17.06
CA SER A 195 52.49 -3.86 -17.86
C SER A 195 52.14 -3.67 -19.34
N LYS A 196 51.26 -2.72 -19.69
CA LYS A 196 50.68 -2.57 -21.04
C LYS A 196 50.66 -1.13 -21.56
N GLY A 197 51.16 -0.17 -20.79
CA GLY A 197 51.19 1.26 -21.12
C GLY A 197 49.87 2.00 -20.88
N TRP A 198 49.96 3.33 -20.79
CA TRP A 198 48.85 4.23 -20.46
C TRP A 198 47.69 4.22 -21.48
N ARG A 199 47.91 3.86 -22.75
CA ARG A 199 46.83 3.74 -23.75
C ARG A 199 45.87 2.60 -23.41
N TRP A 200 46.39 1.47 -22.94
CA TRP A 200 45.54 0.32 -22.55
C TRP A 200 44.75 0.60 -21.27
N MET A 201 45.29 1.42 -20.38
CA MET A 201 44.56 1.95 -19.22
C MET A 201 43.30 2.71 -19.64
N ARG A 202 43.38 3.58 -20.66
CA ARG A 202 42.21 4.29 -21.20
C ARG A 202 41.19 3.36 -21.86
N TRP A 203 41.66 2.34 -22.60
CA TRP A 203 40.78 1.30 -23.16
C TRP A 203 40.05 0.50 -22.08
N GLY A 204 40.74 0.14 -20.98
CA GLY A 204 40.12 -0.54 -19.84
C GLY A 204 38.98 0.28 -19.24
N ASN A 205 39.18 1.59 -19.10
CA ASN A 205 38.14 2.49 -18.61
C ASN A 205 36.99 2.68 -19.61
N ALA A 206 37.27 2.73 -20.91
CA ALA A 206 36.22 2.76 -21.94
C ALA A 206 35.33 1.50 -21.90
N ILE A 207 35.92 0.32 -21.68
CA ILE A 207 35.16 -0.94 -21.50
C ILE A 207 34.25 -0.85 -20.27
N ALA A 208 34.78 -0.35 -19.14
CA ALA A 208 33.99 -0.17 -17.92
C ALA A 208 32.80 0.79 -18.13
N LEU A 209 33.01 1.88 -18.88
CA LEU A 209 31.95 2.82 -19.26
C LEU A 209 30.92 2.21 -20.22
N ALA A 210 31.33 1.35 -21.16
CA ALA A 210 30.40 0.63 -22.04
C ALA A 210 29.49 -0.34 -21.26
N VAL A 211 30.08 -1.06 -20.31
CA VAL A 211 29.34 -1.95 -19.40
C VAL A 211 28.38 -1.13 -18.52
N ASN A 212 28.83 0.02 -18.02
CA ASN A 212 27.96 0.94 -17.27
C ASN A 212 26.79 1.45 -18.12
N PHE A 213 27.04 1.83 -19.38
CA PHE A 213 26.01 2.26 -20.32
C PHE A 213 24.94 1.18 -20.52
N ALA A 214 25.35 -0.07 -20.70
CA ALA A 214 24.42 -1.20 -20.81
C ALA A 214 23.61 -1.41 -19.52
N MET A 215 24.23 -1.32 -18.34
CA MET A 215 23.50 -1.43 -17.06
C MET A 215 22.47 -0.32 -16.89
N VAL A 216 22.83 0.94 -17.17
CA VAL A 216 21.89 2.07 -17.08
C VAL A 216 20.76 1.91 -18.11
N LEU A 217 21.05 1.39 -19.30
CA LEU A 217 20.06 1.18 -20.34
C LEU A 217 19.03 0.10 -19.97
N PHE A 218 19.46 -1.04 -19.44
CA PHE A 218 18.58 -2.19 -19.21
C PHE A 218 18.07 -2.33 -17.77
N LEU A 219 18.79 -1.82 -16.76
CA LEU A 219 18.52 -2.10 -15.34
C LEU A 219 18.05 -0.88 -14.54
N LEU A 220 18.30 0.34 -15.01
CA LEU A 220 17.92 1.55 -14.27
C LEU A 220 16.47 1.94 -14.57
N GLU A 221 15.62 1.88 -13.56
CA GLU A 221 14.24 2.40 -13.59
C GLU A 221 14.23 3.94 -13.42
N GLU A 222 13.15 4.62 -13.80
CA GLU A 222 13.03 6.06 -13.54
C GLU A 222 12.63 6.32 -12.07
N SER A 223 13.39 7.16 -11.36
CA SER A 223 13.14 7.51 -9.96
C SER A 223 12.41 8.83 -9.77
N THR A 224 12.15 9.60 -10.83
CA THR A 224 11.37 10.84 -10.74
C THR A 224 9.88 10.53 -10.60
N PHE A 225 9.30 10.88 -9.45
CA PHE A 225 7.86 10.73 -9.22
C PHE A 225 7.07 11.95 -9.73
N VAL A 226 6.07 11.69 -10.58
CA VAL A 226 5.06 12.67 -11.00
C VAL A 226 3.70 12.16 -10.52
N PRO A 227 3.04 12.85 -9.59
CA PRO A 227 1.72 12.47 -9.12
C PRO A 227 0.72 12.48 -10.27
N ASN A 228 -0.15 11.48 -10.36
CA ASN A 228 -1.22 11.44 -11.35
C ASN A 228 -2.26 12.53 -11.06
N THR A 229 -2.09 13.71 -11.64
CA THR A 229 -3.03 14.85 -11.49
C THR A 229 -4.36 14.66 -12.23
N LYS A 230 -4.55 13.52 -12.92
CA LYS A 230 -5.83 13.19 -13.59
C LYS A 230 -7.00 13.04 -12.60
N CYS A 231 -6.73 12.83 -11.31
CA CYS A 231 -7.75 12.75 -10.25
C CYS A 231 -8.09 14.11 -9.61
N HIS A 232 -7.55 15.23 -10.10
CA HIS A 232 -7.75 16.56 -9.48
C HIS A 232 -8.43 17.58 -10.40
N SER A 233 -8.99 17.16 -11.53
CA SER A 233 -9.74 18.06 -12.42
C SER A 233 -11.11 18.49 -11.89
N ASP A 234 -11.63 17.84 -10.84
CA ASP A 234 -12.97 18.12 -10.29
C ASP A 234 -12.95 19.13 -9.12
N ILE A 235 -11.77 19.53 -8.63
CA ILE A 235 -11.61 20.55 -7.57
C ILE A 235 -11.44 21.94 -8.20
N LYS A 236 -12.41 22.38 -9.01
CA LYS A 236 -12.45 23.76 -9.53
C LYS A 236 -13.28 24.74 -8.67
N ASN A 237 -13.97 24.27 -7.63
CA ASN A 237 -14.97 25.10 -6.92
C ASN A 237 -14.79 25.26 -5.40
N LYS A 238 -13.60 25.06 -4.82
CA LYS A 238 -13.34 25.52 -3.45
C LYS A 238 -12.19 26.51 -3.40
N ALA A 239 -12.54 27.70 -2.92
CA ALA A 239 -11.70 28.88 -2.83
C ALA A 239 -10.43 28.62 -2.01
N GLN A 240 -9.30 28.96 -2.62
CA GLN A 240 -8.33 29.89 -2.05
C GLN A 240 -7.61 29.45 -0.77
N GLU A 241 -7.01 28.26 -0.76
CA GLU A 241 -5.64 28.07 -0.29
C GLU A 241 -4.93 27.08 -1.23
N PRO A 242 -3.74 27.39 -1.77
CA PRO A 242 -3.03 26.46 -2.64
C PRO A 242 -2.42 25.35 -1.78
N GLU A 243 -3.16 24.27 -1.56
CA GLU A 243 -2.59 22.97 -1.18
C GLU A 243 -1.79 22.42 -2.37
N SER A 244 -0.59 22.96 -2.55
CA SER A 244 0.35 22.47 -3.53
C SER A 244 0.99 21.18 -2.98
N PHE A 245 0.95 20.10 -3.76
CA PHE A 245 1.53 18.78 -3.46
C PHE A 245 3.00 18.78 -2.98
N TYR A 246 3.76 19.87 -3.16
CA TYR A 246 5.15 19.98 -2.70
C TYR A 246 5.30 20.72 -1.35
N ASN A 247 4.21 21.22 -0.77
CA ASN A 247 4.12 21.47 0.67
C ASN A 247 3.79 20.14 1.35
N ARG A 248 4.77 19.25 1.54
CA ARG A 248 4.71 18.33 2.68
C ARG A 248 4.50 19.20 3.92
N PRO A 249 3.40 19.09 4.68
CA PRO A 249 3.23 19.90 5.87
C PRO A 249 4.33 19.48 6.86
N TYR A 250 5.33 20.35 7.02
CA TYR A 250 5.94 20.51 8.33
C TYR A 250 4.80 20.97 9.22
N ILE A 251 4.28 20.07 10.05
CA ILE A 251 3.28 20.45 11.04
C ILE A 251 3.89 21.59 11.86
N LEU A 252 3.18 22.69 11.76
CA LEU A 252 3.52 23.96 12.29
C LEU A 252 2.92 23.97 13.68
N PHE A 253 3.61 23.36 14.64
CA PHE A 253 3.12 23.31 16.01
C PHE A 253 3.22 24.72 16.62
N THR A 254 2.08 25.39 16.69
CA THR A 254 1.83 26.41 17.72
C THR A 254 1.86 25.69 19.06
N ASN A 255 2.87 25.97 19.88
CA ASN A 255 2.93 25.45 21.26
C ASN A 255 1.89 26.14 22.14
N GLU A 256 1.42 25.35 23.10
CA GLU A 256 0.33 25.55 24.05
C GLU A 256 0.49 26.76 24.99
N GLU A 257 -0.65 27.09 25.64
CA GLU A 257 -0.91 28.08 26.70
C GLU A 257 -1.50 29.42 26.27
N GLU A 258 -2.79 29.42 25.89
CA GLU A 258 -3.74 30.47 26.33
C GLU A 258 -5.09 29.80 26.69
N PRO A 259 -5.78 30.28 27.75
CA PRO A 259 -7.00 29.66 28.26
C PRO A 259 -8.16 29.82 27.26
N MET A 260 -9.02 28.81 27.14
CA MET A 260 -10.24 28.89 26.35
C MET A 260 -11.15 30.01 26.87
N ASP A 261 -11.21 31.12 26.14
CA ASP A 261 -12.32 32.07 26.25
C ASP A 261 -13.53 31.53 25.48
N ILE A 262 -14.66 31.56 26.18
CA ILE A 262 -15.99 31.11 25.76
C ILE A 262 -16.53 32.08 24.70
N VAL A 263 -16.13 31.95 23.43
CA VAL A 263 -16.83 32.62 22.33
C VAL A 263 -16.85 31.75 21.06
N ASP A 264 -18.05 31.18 20.85
CA ASP A 264 -18.70 30.83 19.59
C ASP A 264 -18.46 29.45 18.94
N MET A 265 -18.87 28.41 19.66
CA MET A 265 -19.09 27.03 19.17
C MET A 265 -20.08 26.92 17.99
N ASN A 266 -20.88 27.95 17.71
CA ASN A 266 -21.85 27.91 16.60
C ASN A 266 -21.21 28.09 15.21
N ARG A 267 -19.96 28.57 15.11
CA ARG A 267 -19.26 28.68 13.82
C ARG A 267 -18.64 27.38 13.33
N LEU A 268 -18.51 26.36 14.18
CA LEU A 268 -18.01 25.03 13.80
C LEU A 268 -19.12 24.01 13.48
N MET A 269 -20.39 24.37 13.69
CA MET A 269 -21.57 23.51 13.47
C MET A 269 -22.34 23.79 12.17
N THR A 270 -21.80 24.56 11.22
CA THR A 270 -22.38 24.60 9.87
C THR A 270 -21.76 23.48 9.02
N PRO A 271 -22.54 22.46 8.60
CA PRO A 271 -22.01 21.36 7.80
C PRO A 271 -21.75 21.88 6.38
N ARG A 272 -20.53 22.31 6.11
CA ARG A 272 -20.11 22.62 4.74
C ARG A 272 -19.76 21.29 4.06
N ALA A 273 -20.74 20.74 3.34
CA ALA A 273 -20.60 19.58 2.46
C ALA A 273 -19.24 19.61 1.73
N SER A 274 -18.35 18.72 2.17
CA SER A 274 -17.07 18.45 1.55
C SER A 274 -17.09 16.96 1.27
N THR A 275 -17.63 16.61 0.11
CA THR A 275 -17.56 15.27 -0.46
C THR A 275 -16.08 14.92 -0.62
N THR A 276 -15.48 14.28 0.36
CA THR A 276 -14.12 13.71 0.25
C THR A 276 -14.27 12.36 -0.43
N THR A 277 -14.15 12.34 -1.76
CA THR A 277 -13.95 11.09 -2.50
C THR A 277 -12.65 10.47 -2.01
N PHE A 278 -12.72 9.27 -1.41
CA PHE A 278 -11.53 8.45 -1.19
C PHE A 278 -11.05 7.95 -2.56
N ASP A 279 -10.15 8.72 -3.16
CA ASP A 279 -9.49 8.35 -4.41
C ASP A 279 -8.63 7.11 -4.16
N LEU A 280 -8.99 6.00 -4.79
CA LEU A 280 -8.16 4.79 -4.83
C LEU A 280 -6.79 5.15 -5.42
N PRO A 281 -5.67 4.61 -4.88
CA PRO A 281 -4.37 4.76 -5.51
C PRO A 281 -4.43 4.29 -6.97
N PRO A 282 -3.79 5.00 -7.91
CA PRO A 282 -3.73 4.57 -9.29
C PRO A 282 -3.09 3.18 -9.40
N GLU A 283 -3.53 2.40 -10.40
CA GLU A 283 -2.94 1.09 -10.68
C GLU A 283 -1.42 1.20 -10.92
N PRO A 284 -0.64 0.21 -10.46
CA PRO A 284 0.82 0.25 -10.59
C PRO A 284 1.24 0.27 -12.06
N LYS A 285 2.19 1.13 -12.45
CA LYS A 285 2.68 1.21 -13.83
C LYS A 285 3.15 -0.14 -14.35
N SER A 286 2.91 -0.42 -15.63
CA SER A 286 3.44 -1.60 -16.32
C SER A 286 4.98 -1.56 -16.39
N LEU A 287 5.64 -2.72 -16.52
CA LEU A 287 7.11 -2.76 -16.63
C LEU A 287 7.65 -1.88 -17.77
N ARG A 288 6.96 -1.81 -18.92
CA ARG A 288 7.36 -0.96 -20.05
C ARG A 288 7.30 0.53 -19.71
N GLU A 289 6.30 0.95 -18.94
CA GLU A 289 6.15 2.35 -18.51
C GLU A 289 7.15 2.70 -17.39
N ARG A 290 7.50 1.74 -16.53
CA ARG A 290 8.57 1.92 -15.51
C ARG A 290 9.95 2.13 -16.12
N PHE A 291 10.22 1.46 -17.25
CA PHE A 291 11.42 1.64 -18.06
C PHE A 291 11.20 2.64 -19.22
N ALA A 292 10.31 3.63 -19.07
CA ALA A 292 10.23 4.73 -20.03
C ALA A 292 11.56 5.49 -20.08
N LEU A 293 12.00 5.85 -21.29
CA LEU A 293 13.25 6.60 -21.50
C LEU A 293 13.12 8.08 -21.13
N ILE A 294 11.91 8.63 -21.22
CA ILE A 294 11.64 10.06 -21.00
C ILE A 294 10.36 10.19 -20.18
N THR A 295 10.45 10.91 -19.06
CA THR A 295 9.30 11.29 -18.22
C THR A 295 9.16 12.81 -18.27
N ASN A 296 8.20 13.31 -19.03
CA ASN A 296 8.03 14.76 -19.26
C ASN A 296 7.23 15.40 -18.12
N THR A 297 7.88 16.19 -17.27
CA THR A 297 7.30 16.78 -16.05
C THR A 297 6.67 18.18 -16.26
N GLN A 298 6.60 18.68 -17.50
CA GLN A 298 6.07 20.02 -17.85
C GLN A 298 6.67 21.24 -17.10
N ARG A 299 7.84 21.13 -16.45
CA ARG A 299 8.46 22.25 -15.70
C ARG A 299 9.10 23.32 -16.61
N PRO A 300 9.06 24.62 -16.25
CA PRO A 300 9.72 25.70 -17.00
C PRO A 300 11.24 25.69 -16.82
N ILE A 301 11.99 25.80 -17.92
CA ILE A 301 13.46 25.59 -17.94
C ILE A 301 14.22 26.92 -17.76
N LYS A 302 13.72 28.02 -18.32
CA LYS A 302 14.49 29.28 -18.47
C LYS A 302 14.82 29.97 -17.15
N GLU A 303 13.89 29.98 -16.20
CA GLU A 303 14.07 30.62 -14.89
C GLU A 303 15.01 29.83 -13.96
N ARG A 304 15.27 28.56 -14.28
CA ARG A 304 16.07 27.64 -13.44
C ARG A 304 17.56 27.69 -13.72
N PHE A 305 18.01 28.30 -14.82
CA PHE A 305 19.44 28.49 -15.07
C PHE A 305 20.11 29.44 -14.06
N LEU A 306 19.37 30.46 -13.60
CA LEU A 306 19.87 31.43 -12.61
C LEU A 306 19.55 31.03 -11.15
N ALA A 307 18.61 30.11 -10.94
CA ALA A 307 18.17 29.71 -9.60
C ALA A 307 19.31 29.21 -8.69
N PRO A 308 20.26 28.37 -9.14
CA PRO A 308 21.36 27.90 -8.29
C PRO A 308 22.22 29.03 -7.70
N PHE A 309 22.49 30.07 -8.46
CA PHE A 309 23.32 31.20 -8.01
C PHE A 309 22.58 32.07 -7.00
N VAL A 310 21.28 32.28 -7.20
CA VAL A 310 20.45 33.03 -6.24
C VAL A 310 20.27 32.26 -4.94
N ILE A 311 20.08 30.93 -5.03
CA ILE A 311 19.95 30.02 -3.88
C ILE A 311 21.25 30.01 -3.07
N LEU A 312 22.40 29.91 -3.74
CA LEU A 312 23.71 29.92 -3.08
C LEU A 312 23.91 31.16 -2.19
N VAL A 313 23.54 32.35 -2.66
CA VAL A 313 23.69 33.61 -1.91
C VAL A 313 22.59 33.80 -0.86
N SER A 314 21.37 33.35 -1.17
CA SER A 314 20.20 33.59 -0.31
C SER A 314 20.11 32.67 0.90
N PHE A 315 20.71 31.48 0.84
CA PHE A 315 20.58 30.45 1.87
C PHE A 315 21.92 30.12 2.52
N PRO A 316 22.17 30.55 3.77
CA PRO A 316 23.45 30.35 4.45
C PRO A 316 23.89 28.89 4.59
N ALA A 317 22.95 27.95 4.72
CA ALA A 317 23.28 26.53 4.79
C ALA A 317 23.80 25.98 3.44
N VAL A 318 23.32 26.51 2.30
CA VAL A 318 23.84 26.17 0.97
C VAL A 318 25.24 26.76 0.77
N ALA A 319 25.43 28.02 1.16
CA ALA A 319 26.73 28.68 1.11
C ALA A 319 27.78 27.95 1.96
N TYR A 320 27.41 27.52 3.17
CA TYR A 320 28.28 26.70 4.01
C TYR A 320 28.66 25.37 3.33
N ALA A 321 27.67 24.62 2.83
CA ALA A 321 27.95 23.36 2.15
C ALA A 321 28.87 23.56 0.94
N ALA A 322 28.65 24.62 0.16
CA ALA A 322 29.48 24.99 -0.99
C ALA A 322 30.93 25.34 -0.61
N LEU A 323 31.11 26.19 0.40
CA LEU A 323 32.43 26.61 0.89
C LEU A 323 33.19 25.46 1.53
N THR A 324 32.56 24.70 2.43
CA THR A 324 33.20 23.57 3.10
C THR A 324 33.58 22.48 2.09
N TYR A 325 32.70 22.16 1.13
CA TYR A 325 33.02 21.21 0.08
C TYR A 325 34.20 21.72 -0.76
N GLY A 326 34.13 22.94 -1.28
CA GLY A 326 35.16 23.48 -2.16
C GLY A 326 36.53 23.62 -1.51
N ILE A 327 36.60 24.06 -0.25
CA ILE A 327 37.88 24.24 0.46
C ILE A 327 38.52 22.89 0.79
N ILE A 328 37.74 21.93 1.31
CA ILE A 328 38.26 20.60 1.63
C ILE A 328 38.69 19.88 0.33
N MET A 329 37.99 20.11 -0.78
CA MET A 329 38.42 19.64 -2.10
C MET A 329 39.70 20.30 -2.59
N ALA A 330 39.87 21.61 -2.42
CA ALA A 330 41.11 22.30 -2.78
C ALA A 330 42.30 21.76 -1.98
N TRP A 331 42.11 21.40 -0.70
CA TRP A 331 43.16 20.77 0.09
C TRP A 331 43.44 19.32 -0.34
N LEU A 332 42.42 18.56 -0.72
CA LEU A 332 42.60 17.22 -1.29
C LEU A 332 43.42 17.32 -2.58
N GLU A 333 43.05 18.23 -3.47
CA GLU A 333 43.77 18.49 -4.71
C GLU A 333 45.23 18.91 -4.44
N MET A 334 45.47 19.77 -3.46
CA MET A 334 46.83 20.13 -3.05
C MET A 334 47.64 18.89 -2.62
N MET A 335 47.05 17.98 -1.82
CA MET A 335 47.71 16.73 -1.43
C MET A 335 47.99 15.83 -2.64
N GLU A 336 47.00 15.65 -3.53
CA GLU A 336 47.10 14.84 -4.75
C GLU A 336 48.15 15.41 -5.72
N HIS A 337 48.17 16.71 -5.94
CA HIS A 337 49.14 17.36 -6.83
C HIS A 337 50.58 17.18 -6.34
N ILE A 338 50.81 17.27 -5.02
CA ILE A 338 52.14 17.10 -4.42
C ILE A 338 52.56 15.64 -4.45
N MET A 339 51.63 14.71 -4.27
CA MET A 339 51.87 13.29 -4.49
C MET A 339 52.38 13.04 -5.92
N LEU A 340 51.74 13.65 -6.93
CA LEU A 340 52.06 13.43 -8.35
C LEU A 340 53.39 14.05 -8.80
N THR A 341 53.72 15.24 -8.29
CA THR A 341 54.86 16.05 -8.80
C THR A 341 56.15 15.89 -7.99
N ARG A 342 56.08 15.27 -6.80
CA ARG A 342 57.23 15.19 -5.87
C ARG A 342 57.64 13.78 -5.47
N LEU A 343 56.79 12.78 -5.59
CA LEU A 343 57.16 11.40 -5.20
C LEU A 343 57.99 10.68 -6.27
N ASP A 344 57.92 11.12 -7.52
CA ASP A 344 58.75 10.68 -8.64
C ASP A 344 60.21 11.18 -8.54
N ARG A 345 60.42 12.31 -7.86
CA ARG A 345 61.73 12.96 -7.67
C ARG A 345 62.42 12.49 -6.37
N PRO A 346 63.76 12.61 -6.25
CA PRO A 346 64.47 12.31 -5.01
C PRO A 346 63.95 13.21 -3.87
N PRO A 347 63.73 12.70 -2.64
CA PRO A 347 64.34 11.50 -2.02
C PRO A 347 63.57 10.16 -2.16
N TYR A 348 62.39 10.10 -2.78
CA TYR A 348 61.57 8.86 -2.82
C TYR A 348 61.66 8.07 -4.13
N SER A 349 61.70 8.75 -5.29
CA SER A 349 61.87 8.13 -6.62
C SER A 349 60.93 6.94 -6.90
N TYR A 350 59.63 7.13 -6.70
CA TYR A 350 58.62 6.07 -6.84
C TYR A 350 58.28 5.76 -8.31
N SER A 351 58.10 4.46 -8.61
CA SER A 351 57.56 4.01 -9.89
C SER A 351 56.05 4.30 -10.00
N PRO A 352 55.46 4.31 -11.21
CA PRO A 352 54.01 4.44 -11.40
C PRO A 352 53.19 3.48 -10.54
N GLN A 353 53.64 2.22 -10.41
CA GLN A 353 53.03 1.23 -9.53
C GLN A 353 53.07 1.63 -8.06
N ALA A 354 54.20 2.16 -7.57
CA ALA A 354 54.34 2.60 -6.18
C ALA A 354 53.48 3.83 -5.87
N ILE A 355 53.35 4.77 -6.82
CA ILE A 355 52.43 5.92 -6.72
C ILE A 355 50.96 5.42 -6.71
N GLY A 356 50.63 4.43 -7.54
CA GLY A 356 49.32 3.77 -7.51
C GLY A 356 48.99 3.15 -6.15
N VAL A 357 49.92 2.39 -5.56
CA VAL A 357 49.76 1.79 -4.21
C VAL A 357 49.62 2.84 -3.11
N TYR A 358 50.28 4.00 -3.24
CA TYR A 358 50.19 5.10 -2.28
C TYR A 358 48.74 5.64 -2.13
N ASN A 359 47.91 5.54 -3.17
CA ASN A 359 46.48 5.91 -3.12
C ASN A 359 45.63 4.97 -2.24
N LEU A 360 46.13 3.81 -1.81
CA LEU A 360 45.42 2.95 -0.86
C LEU A 360 45.29 3.60 0.53
N ALA A 361 46.20 4.49 0.89
CA ALA A 361 46.15 5.19 2.17
C ALA A 361 44.95 6.14 2.30
N PRO A 362 44.73 7.10 1.39
CA PRO A 362 43.51 7.91 1.41
C PRO A 362 42.25 7.08 1.21
N PHE A 363 42.30 5.96 0.47
CA PHE A 363 41.18 5.01 0.37
C PHE A 363 40.77 4.43 1.72
N LEU A 364 41.71 3.92 2.52
CA LEU A 364 41.45 3.36 3.85
C LEU A 364 40.88 4.41 4.80
N GLY A 365 41.40 5.64 4.75
CA GLY A 365 40.85 6.76 5.51
C GLY A 365 39.39 7.04 5.16
N HIS A 366 39.08 7.13 3.85
CA HIS A 366 37.71 7.30 3.38
C HIS A 366 36.79 6.13 3.73
N LEU A 367 37.26 4.89 3.62
CA LEU A 367 36.50 3.68 3.96
C LEU A 367 35.99 3.73 5.40
N LEU A 368 36.85 4.08 6.35
CA LEU A 368 36.48 4.22 7.76
C LEU A 368 35.51 5.39 7.97
N GLY A 369 35.75 6.53 7.33
CA GLY A 369 34.89 7.71 7.47
C GLY A 369 33.49 7.53 6.86
N SER A 370 33.38 6.77 5.77
CA SER A 370 32.12 6.60 5.03
C SER A 370 31.26 5.44 5.53
N LEU A 371 31.85 4.26 5.81
CA LEU A 371 31.08 3.07 6.20
C LEU A 371 30.85 2.95 7.71
N VAL A 372 31.76 3.45 8.54
CA VAL A 372 31.66 3.32 10.00
C VAL A 372 31.03 4.56 10.62
N VAL A 373 31.49 5.76 10.24
CA VAL A 373 31.04 7.00 10.89
C VAL A 373 29.67 7.45 10.40
N ALA A 374 29.28 7.16 9.15
CA ALA A 374 27.99 7.60 8.61
C ALA A 374 26.76 6.92 9.27
N PRO A 375 26.74 5.59 9.53
CA PRO A 375 25.68 4.99 10.33
C PRO A 375 25.67 5.45 11.79
N LEU A 376 26.84 5.68 12.38
CA LEU A 376 26.95 6.24 13.73
C LEU A 376 26.35 7.66 13.80
N CYS A 377 26.49 8.46 12.74
CA CYS A 377 25.84 9.77 12.61
C CYS A 377 24.31 9.66 12.62
N ASP A 378 23.73 8.71 11.88
CA ASP A 378 22.29 8.49 11.88
C ASP A 378 21.76 7.99 13.24
N LEU A 379 22.51 7.15 13.95
CA LEU A 379 22.19 6.77 15.34
C LEU A 379 22.29 7.96 16.31
N TRP A 380 23.29 8.82 16.11
CA TRP A 380 23.52 9.99 16.94
C TRP A 380 22.38 11.00 16.85
N ILE A 381 21.84 11.25 15.64
CA ILE A 381 20.71 12.17 15.47
C ILE A 381 19.43 11.67 16.14
N VAL A 382 19.16 10.36 16.10
CA VAL A 382 17.99 9.77 16.77
C VAL A 382 18.14 9.90 18.28
N ARG A 383 19.36 9.70 18.81
CA ARG A 383 19.66 9.87 20.23
C ARG A 383 19.57 11.33 20.71
N LEU A 384 20.01 12.30 19.90
CA LEU A 384 19.85 13.73 20.21
C LEU A 384 18.39 14.19 20.09
N ALA A 385 17.67 13.70 19.08
CA ALA A 385 16.26 14.01 18.89
C ALA A 385 15.40 13.48 20.05
N THR A 386 15.64 12.23 20.51
CA THR A 386 14.93 11.67 21.68
C THR A 386 15.19 12.44 22.96
N ARG A 387 16.43 12.94 23.15
CA ARG A 387 16.77 13.83 24.28
C ARG A 387 16.11 15.21 24.17
N ASN A 388 15.77 15.67 22.97
CA ASN A 388 15.18 16.97 22.71
C ASN A 388 13.65 16.91 22.52
N GLY A 389 12.96 16.06 23.30
CA GLY A 389 11.49 15.92 23.22
C GLY A 389 10.97 15.34 21.90
N GLY A 390 11.84 14.70 21.12
CA GLY A 390 11.55 14.12 19.81
C GLY A 390 11.72 15.07 18.62
N ILE A 391 12.11 16.32 18.85
CA ILE A 391 12.32 17.34 17.80
C ILE A 391 13.76 17.28 17.32
N TYR A 392 13.92 17.06 16.03
CA TYR A 392 15.19 17.06 15.33
C TYR A 392 15.44 18.38 14.63
N HIS A 393 16.60 18.97 14.93
CA HIS A 393 17.12 20.13 14.21
C HIS A 393 18.28 19.67 13.31
N PRO A 394 18.30 20.01 12.00
CA PRO A 394 19.42 19.69 11.11
C PRO A 394 20.80 20.06 11.66
N GLU A 395 20.92 21.14 12.44
CA GLU A 395 22.17 21.58 13.06
C GLU A 395 22.75 20.54 14.02
N MET A 396 21.95 19.62 14.57
CA MET A 396 22.42 18.55 15.45
C MET A 396 23.50 17.65 14.79
N ARG A 397 23.53 17.57 13.45
CA ARG A 397 24.56 16.81 12.72
C ARG A 397 25.93 17.49 12.74
N LEU A 398 25.98 18.82 12.80
CA LEU A 398 27.21 19.60 12.67
C LEU A 398 28.19 19.37 13.82
N TRP A 399 27.73 18.84 14.96
CA TRP A 399 28.57 18.43 16.09
C TRP A 399 29.66 17.43 15.70
N ILE A 400 29.39 16.54 14.74
CA ILE A 400 30.33 15.50 14.30
C ILE A 400 31.44 16.09 13.42
N THR A 401 31.21 17.25 12.79
CA THR A 401 32.21 17.94 11.95
C THR A 401 33.36 18.53 12.78
N LEU A 402 33.11 18.89 14.05
CA LEU A 402 34.12 19.49 14.92
C LEU A 402 35.32 18.57 15.21
N PRO A 403 35.13 17.32 15.68
CA PRO A 403 36.26 16.40 15.86
C PRO A 403 36.89 16.01 14.51
N ALA A 404 36.11 15.94 13.42
CA ALA A 404 36.63 15.64 12.09
C ALA A 404 37.64 16.70 11.60
N ALA A 405 37.43 17.98 11.96
CA ALA A 405 38.34 19.07 11.60
C ALA A 405 39.75 18.88 12.16
N LEU A 406 39.90 18.29 13.35
CA LEU A 406 41.20 18.00 13.95
C LEU A 406 41.98 16.96 13.13
N PHE A 407 41.30 15.95 12.61
CA PHE A 407 41.91 14.93 11.74
C PHE A 407 42.35 15.53 10.40
N VAL A 408 41.54 16.43 9.81
CA VAL A 408 41.91 17.17 8.58
C VAL A 408 43.19 17.97 8.79
N CYS A 409 43.22 18.83 9.82
CA CYS A 409 44.38 19.68 10.11
C CYS A 409 45.63 18.87 10.44
N GLY A 410 45.50 17.84 11.29
CA GLY A 410 46.62 16.97 11.65
C GLY A 410 47.17 16.22 10.45
N GLY A 411 46.29 15.77 9.54
CA GLY A 411 46.67 15.02 8.34
C GLY A 411 47.44 15.87 7.36
N MET A 412 46.98 17.11 7.13
CA MET A 412 47.67 18.08 6.28
C MET A 412 49.08 18.41 6.78
N LEU A 413 49.24 18.65 8.09
CA LEU A 413 50.56 18.93 8.67
C LEU A 413 51.50 17.74 8.57
N LEU A 414 51.01 16.53 8.92
CA LEU A 414 51.82 15.33 8.92
C LEU A 414 52.30 14.96 7.52
N PHE A 415 51.43 15.09 6.51
CA PHE A 415 51.80 14.91 5.11
C PHE A 415 52.76 15.98 4.62
N GLY A 416 52.41 17.26 4.81
CA GLY A 416 53.17 18.38 4.27
C GLY A 416 54.58 18.53 4.84
N ILE A 417 54.71 18.45 6.16
CA ILE A 417 56.02 18.51 6.84
C ILE A 417 56.83 17.24 6.55
N GLY A 418 56.16 16.09 6.47
CA GLY A 418 56.79 14.79 6.18
C GLY A 418 57.48 14.77 4.81
N ILE A 419 56.79 15.24 3.76
CA ILE A 419 57.37 15.33 2.41
C ILE A 419 58.45 16.42 2.36
N ALA A 420 58.21 17.59 2.96
CA ALA A 420 59.18 18.70 2.91
C ALA A 420 60.52 18.38 3.59
N ARG A 421 60.52 17.54 4.63
CA ARG A 421 61.73 17.12 5.35
C ARG A 421 62.33 15.79 4.88
N GLY A 422 61.72 15.13 3.89
CA GLY A 422 62.17 13.82 3.40
C GLY A 422 62.10 12.70 4.45
N ILE A 423 61.11 12.74 5.36
CA ILE A 423 60.91 11.73 6.41
C ILE A 423 60.48 10.40 5.78
N PRO A 424 60.76 9.21 6.37
CA PRO A 424 60.27 7.94 5.83
C PRO A 424 58.78 7.98 5.44
N CYS A 425 58.47 7.47 4.25
CA CYS A 425 57.19 7.60 3.56
C CYS A 425 55.96 7.16 4.39
N ILE A 426 56.16 6.29 5.39
CA ILE A 426 55.12 5.82 6.31
C ILE A 426 54.39 7.01 6.96
N TRP A 427 55.10 8.04 7.41
CA TRP A 427 54.50 9.19 8.11
C TRP A 427 53.63 10.06 7.19
N PRO A 428 54.09 10.49 6.00
CA PRO A 428 53.22 11.11 5.00
C PRO A 428 52.00 10.26 4.63
N THR A 429 52.18 8.94 4.50
CA THR A 429 51.10 8.00 4.17
C THR A 429 49.99 8.01 5.24
N ILE A 430 50.38 7.94 6.52
CA ILE A 430 49.45 8.04 7.66
C ILE A 430 48.77 9.42 7.67
N GLY A 431 49.52 10.49 7.38
CA GLY A 431 48.98 11.84 7.28
C GLY A 431 47.88 11.95 6.22
N PHE A 432 48.10 11.34 5.04
CA PHE A 432 47.12 11.35 3.97
C PHE A 432 45.87 10.54 4.31
N ALA A 433 46.03 9.36 4.93
CA ALA A 433 44.91 8.55 5.42
C ALA A 433 44.09 9.30 6.48
N MET A 434 44.75 10.00 7.41
CA MET A 434 44.11 10.77 8.46
C MET A 434 43.34 11.98 7.90
N PHE A 435 43.91 12.68 6.92
CA PHE A 435 43.22 13.73 6.18
C PHE A 435 41.97 13.18 5.46
N ALA A 436 42.11 12.06 4.74
CA ALA A 436 41.01 11.43 4.01
C ALA A 436 39.87 10.97 4.93
N PHE A 437 40.20 10.49 6.13
CA PHE A 437 39.20 10.15 7.15
C PHE A 437 38.38 11.37 7.59
N GLY A 438 39.05 12.47 7.95
CA GLY A 438 38.39 13.72 8.33
C GLY A 438 37.59 14.34 7.17
N PHE A 439 38.16 14.31 5.96
CA PHE A 439 37.52 14.73 4.72
C PHE A 439 36.17 14.04 4.53
N SER A 440 36.14 12.70 4.64
CA SER A 440 34.94 11.90 4.39
C SER A 440 33.81 12.25 5.35
N ILE A 441 34.12 12.53 6.61
CA ILE A 441 33.13 12.89 7.63
C ILE A 441 32.57 14.28 7.36
N CYS A 442 33.44 15.27 7.16
CA CYS A 442 33.01 16.64 6.87
C CYS A 442 32.11 16.69 5.63
N LEU A 443 32.46 15.91 4.59
CA LEU A 443 31.72 15.91 3.34
C LEU A 443 30.37 15.21 3.44
N SER A 444 30.31 14.03 4.04
CA SER A 444 29.06 13.29 4.25
C SER A 444 28.07 14.08 5.11
N VAL A 445 28.55 14.73 6.18
CA VAL A 445 27.71 15.57 7.05
C VAL A 445 27.22 16.82 6.32
N ALA A 446 28.06 17.49 5.51
CA ALA A 446 27.65 18.67 4.75
C ALA A 446 26.55 18.33 3.72
N VAL A 447 26.68 17.21 3.02
CA VAL A 447 25.67 16.71 2.06
C VAL A 447 24.36 16.38 2.78
N ALA A 448 24.41 15.61 3.86
CA ALA A 448 23.23 15.24 4.64
C ALA A 448 22.53 16.47 5.25
N TYR A 449 23.30 17.43 5.77
CA TYR A 449 22.77 18.67 6.33
C TYR A 449 22.04 19.52 5.27
N LEU A 450 22.58 19.62 4.05
CA LEU A 450 21.94 20.34 2.96
C LEU A 450 20.63 19.68 2.53
N ILE A 451 20.63 18.35 2.40
CA ILE A 451 19.43 17.55 2.09
C ILE A 451 18.34 17.74 3.16
N ASP A 452 18.74 17.74 4.44
CA ASP A 452 17.82 17.92 5.56
C ASP A 452 17.25 19.33 5.67
N CYS A 453 18.04 20.37 5.35
CA CYS A 453 17.56 21.76 5.40
C CYS A 453 16.60 22.10 4.26
N TYR A 454 16.87 21.63 3.05
CA TYR A 454 16.25 22.15 1.83
C TYR A 454 15.85 21.06 0.82
N HIS A 455 15.09 20.06 1.29
CA HIS A 455 14.72 18.86 0.53
C HIS A 455 14.11 19.12 -0.87
N ASN A 456 13.22 20.10 -1.00
CA ASN A 456 12.51 20.35 -2.27
C ASN A 456 13.34 21.07 -3.34
N MET A 457 14.49 21.63 -2.96
CA MET A 457 15.40 22.39 -3.86
C MET A 457 16.80 21.78 -3.90
N ILE A 458 16.94 20.50 -3.53
CA ILE A 458 18.21 19.77 -3.50
C ILE A 458 18.96 19.94 -4.83
N GLY A 459 18.28 19.73 -5.96
CA GLY A 459 18.97 19.77 -7.25
C GLY A 459 19.56 21.14 -7.57
N ASP A 460 18.78 22.21 -7.41
CA ASP A 460 19.25 23.57 -7.65
C ASP A 460 20.36 23.99 -6.66
N ALA A 461 20.26 23.56 -5.40
CA ALA A 461 21.28 23.81 -4.38
C ALA A 461 22.60 23.08 -4.66
N PHE A 462 22.55 21.80 -5.06
CA PHE A 462 23.75 21.02 -5.38
C PHE A 462 24.46 21.50 -6.65
N VAL A 463 23.77 22.14 -7.60
CA VAL A 463 24.46 22.82 -8.72
C VAL A 463 25.32 23.97 -8.19
N GLY A 464 24.76 24.80 -7.31
CA GLY A 464 25.48 25.92 -6.71
C GLY A 464 26.71 25.43 -5.95
N VAL A 465 26.56 24.37 -5.15
CA VAL A 465 27.66 23.69 -4.46
C VAL A 465 28.70 23.16 -5.46
N ALA A 466 28.28 22.50 -6.53
CA ALA A 466 29.18 21.95 -7.54
C ALA A 466 29.97 23.06 -8.25
N VAL A 467 29.34 24.18 -8.62
CA VAL A 467 30.02 25.30 -9.27
C VAL A 467 31.09 25.88 -8.36
N VAL A 468 30.77 26.18 -7.09
CA VAL A 468 31.74 26.73 -6.14
C VAL A 468 32.88 25.77 -5.86
N ARG A 469 32.55 24.49 -5.62
CA ARG A 469 33.54 23.44 -5.37
C ARG A 469 34.56 23.37 -6.50
N ASN A 470 34.08 23.28 -7.74
CA ASN A 470 34.96 23.11 -8.89
C ASN A 470 35.68 24.41 -9.27
N ALA A 471 35.08 25.59 -9.03
CA ALA A 471 35.78 26.85 -9.19
C ALA A 471 36.96 26.96 -8.21
N LEU A 472 36.77 26.57 -6.95
CA LEU A 472 37.86 26.56 -5.95
C LEU A 472 38.94 25.52 -6.30
N GLY A 473 38.56 24.35 -6.82
CA GLY A 473 39.52 23.37 -7.34
C GLY A 473 40.32 23.92 -8.53
N ALA A 474 39.66 24.50 -9.53
CA ALA A 474 40.33 25.13 -10.67
C ALA A 474 41.33 26.23 -10.24
N VAL A 475 40.95 27.06 -9.26
CA VAL A 475 41.84 28.10 -8.70
C VAL A 475 43.02 27.47 -7.95
N ALA A 476 42.78 26.40 -7.17
CA ALA A 476 43.83 25.69 -6.48
C ALA A 476 44.82 25.06 -7.47
N SER A 477 44.34 24.35 -8.50
CA SER A 477 45.16 23.74 -9.56
C SER A 477 46.20 24.68 -10.15
N ILE A 478 45.75 25.88 -10.55
CA ILE A 478 46.63 26.90 -11.15
C ILE A 478 47.52 27.54 -10.08
N GLY A 479 47.00 27.72 -8.87
CA GLY A 479 47.67 28.45 -7.80
C GLY A 479 48.71 27.66 -7.02
N ILE A 480 48.63 26.33 -6.96
CA ILE A 480 49.48 25.49 -6.10
C ILE A 480 50.96 25.57 -6.51
N ILE A 481 51.29 25.43 -7.79
CA ILE A 481 52.68 25.45 -8.30
C ILE A 481 53.38 26.78 -7.94
N PRO A 482 52.87 27.97 -8.34
CA PRO A 482 53.52 29.24 -8.02
C PRO A 482 53.53 29.53 -6.51
N TRP A 483 52.55 29.03 -5.75
CA TRP A 483 52.54 29.19 -4.29
C TRP A 483 53.66 28.39 -3.61
N ILE A 484 53.92 27.17 -4.08
CA ILE A 484 55.03 26.35 -3.60
C ILE A 484 56.38 26.94 -4.01
N GLU A 485 56.52 27.45 -5.23
CA GLU A 485 57.77 28.05 -5.71
C GLU A 485 58.15 29.32 -4.92
N THR A 486 57.17 30.11 -4.48
CA THR A 486 57.41 31.37 -3.76
C THR A 486 57.62 31.19 -2.26
N MET A 487 56.81 30.37 -1.59
CA MET A 487 56.84 30.23 -0.12
C MET A 487 57.53 28.96 0.38
N GLY A 488 57.73 27.98 -0.49
CA GLY A 488 58.24 26.65 -0.15
C GLY A 488 57.17 25.71 0.39
N LEU A 489 57.32 24.41 0.09
CA LEU A 489 56.34 23.35 0.40
C LEU A 489 55.90 23.32 1.87
N GLN A 490 56.84 23.40 2.81
CA GLN A 490 56.56 23.33 4.24
C GLN A 490 55.67 24.50 4.70
N ASN A 491 55.97 25.72 4.25
CA ASN A 491 55.26 26.91 4.69
C ASN A 491 53.86 26.97 4.08
N VAL A 492 53.68 26.50 2.85
CA VAL A 492 52.35 26.38 2.21
C VAL A 492 51.42 25.49 3.03
N PHE A 493 51.88 24.32 3.50
CA PHE A 493 51.06 23.44 4.33
C PHE A 493 50.79 23.95 5.74
N ILE A 494 51.78 24.61 6.36
CA ILE A 494 51.58 25.26 7.67
C ILE A 494 50.54 26.36 7.56
N LEU A 495 50.64 27.21 6.53
CA LEU A 495 49.68 28.28 6.27
C LEU A 495 48.29 27.72 5.92
N GLY A 496 48.22 26.71 5.05
CA GLY A 496 46.98 26.03 4.70
C GLY A 496 46.28 25.41 5.93
N THR A 497 47.06 24.81 6.83
CA THR A 497 46.51 24.26 8.08
C THR A 497 46.13 25.34 9.08
N ALA A 498 46.87 26.44 9.16
CA ALA A 498 46.51 27.58 10.03
C ALA A 498 45.19 28.24 9.59
N LEU A 499 44.90 28.23 8.27
CA LEU A 499 43.64 28.70 7.71
C LEU A 499 42.50 27.69 7.89
N ALA A 500 42.80 26.40 8.09
CA ALA A 500 41.77 25.36 8.13
C ALA A 500 40.74 25.53 9.27
N PRO A 501 41.10 25.87 10.52
CA PRO A 501 40.15 26.16 11.59
C PRO A 501 39.18 27.31 11.30
N LEU A 502 39.59 28.32 10.51
CA LEU A 502 38.73 29.46 10.16
C LEU A 502 37.53 28.99 9.33
N PHE A 503 37.74 28.05 8.42
CA PHE A 503 36.71 27.52 7.54
C PHE A 503 35.97 26.32 8.15
N LEU A 504 36.69 25.43 8.81
CA LEU A 504 36.11 24.28 9.52
C LEU A 504 35.40 24.69 10.84
N GLY A 505 35.54 25.94 11.27
CA GLY A 505 34.80 26.57 12.36
C GLY A 505 33.45 27.17 11.98
N ILE A 506 33.14 27.32 10.69
CA ILE A 506 31.81 27.77 10.20
C ILE A 506 30.63 26.93 10.75
N PRO A 507 30.74 25.60 10.94
CA PRO A 507 29.71 24.80 11.61
C PRO A 507 29.34 25.33 13.00
N VAL A 508 30.28 25.90 13.76
CA VAL A 508 30.01 26.48 15.08
C VAL A 508 29.09 27.70 14.97
N VAL A 509 29.32 28.55 13.96
CA VAL A 509 28.44 29.70 13.68
C VAL A 509 27.04 29.24 13.32
N LEU A 510 26.92 28.17 12.52
CA LEU A 510 25.63 27.58 12.18
C LEU A 510 24.97 26.84 13.35
N LEU A 511 25.73 26.23 14.27
CA LEU A 511 25.18 25.66 15.50
C LEU A 511 24.53 26.74 16.38
N LEU A 512 25.08 27.95 16.41
CA LEU A 512 24.57 29.06 17.21
C LEU A 512 23.45 29.86 16.51
N TRP A 513 23.56 30.11 15.20
CA TRP A 513 22.66 30.99 14.45
C TRP A 513 21.89 30.32 13.31
N GLY A 514 22.17 29.07 12.97
CA GLY A 514 21.56 28.35 11.84
C GLY A 514 20.04 28.29 11.92
N ARG A 515 19.48 28.04 13.11
CA ARG A 515 18.03 28.04 13.32
C ARG A 515 17.41 29.40 12.98
N LYS A 516 18.02 30.51 13.44
CA LYS A 516 17.54 31.88 13.17
C LYS A 516 17.62 32.20 11.68
N ALA A 517 18.72 31.83 11.03
CA ALA A 517 18.90 32.02 9.59
C ALA A 517 17.82 31.26 8.79
N ARG A 518 17.52 30.02 9.15
CA ARG A 518 16.47 29.22 8.48
C ARG A 518 15.07 29.82 8.64
N ILE A 519 14.75 30.38 9.82
CA ILE A 519 13.48 31.11 10.05
C ILE A 519 13.37 32.32 9.10
N VAL A 520 14.43 33.13 8.99
CA VAL A 520 14.44 34.32 8.10
C VAL A 520 14.30 33.93 6.62
N THR A 521 14.90 32.81 6.22
CA THR A 521 14.86 32.36 4.82
C THR A 521 13.61 31.57 4.43
N ASN A 522 12.68 31.33 5.37
CA ASN A 522 11.53 30.44 5.16
C ASN A 522 10.62 30.90 4.00
N ASP A 523 10.32 32.20 3.92
CA ASP A 523 9.43 32.74 2.87
C ASP A 523 10.03 32.57 1.47
N LYS A 524 11.33 32.79 1.32
CA LYS A 524 12.06 32.56 0.06
C LYS A 524 12.10 31.07 -0.26
N TYR A 525 12.36 30.21 0.73
CA TYR A 525 12.35 28.75 0.54
C TYR A 525 11.00 28.29 -0.02
N ARG A 526 9.90 28.80 0.55
CA ARG A 526 8.54 28.52 0.08
C ARG A 526 8.37 28.91 -1.39
N GLN A 527 8.76 30.14 -1.78
CA GLN A 527 8.68 30.59 -3.18
C GLN A 527 9.42 29.68 -4.17
N TYR A 528 10.67 29.31 -3.87
CA TYR A 528 11.45 28.43 -4.73
C TYR A 528 10.96 26.98 -4.74
N SER A 529 10.45 26.49 -3.60
CA SER A 529 9.82 25.16 -3.52
C SER A 529 8.52 25.09 -4.35
N LEU A 530 7.74 26.17 -4.39
CA LEU A 530 6.52 26.29 -5.19
C LEU A 530 6.82 26.44 -6.70
N ALA A 531 7.94 27.10 -7.06
CA ALA A 531 8.41 27.16 -8.44
C ALA A 531 8.99 25.83 -8.97
N ALA A 532 9.21 24.84 -8.08
CA ALA A 532 9.63 23.50 -8.45
C ALA A 532 8.49 22.56 -8.88
N ILE A 533 7.25 23.04 -8.80
CA ILE A 533 6.01 22.32 -9.10
C ILE A 533 5.67 22.51 -10.59
N PRO A 534 5.24 21.48 -11.34
CA PRO A 534 4.68 21.65 -12.68
C PRO A 534 3.52 22.66 -12.65
N PRO A 535 3.37 23.56 -13.64
CA PRO A 535 2.23 24.46 -13.70
C PRO A 535 0.96 23.69 -14.09
N ALA A 536 0.35 22.98 -13.15
CA ALA A 536 -1.05 22.63 -13.24
C ALA A 536 -1.85 23.88 -12.86
N ASN A 537 -2.23 24.68 -13.85
CA ASN A 537 -3.14 25.83 -13.72
C ASN A 537 -2.67 27.00 -12.82
N MET A 538 -1.44 27.49 -12.95
CA MET A 538 -1.13 28.88 -12.55
C MET A 538 -1.76 29.87 -13.54
N LYS A 539 -3.08 30.10 -13.44
CA LYS A 539 -3.76 31.25 -14.04
C LYS A 539 -4.19 32.32 -13.05
N ASP A 540 -4.09 32.05 -11.75
CA ASP A 540 -4.56 32.96 -10.71
C ASP A 540 -3.38 33.49 -9.87
N MET A 541 -2.56 34.33 -10.48
CA MET A 541 -1.78 35.32 -9.73
C MET A 541 -2.11 36.68 -10.36
N PRO A 542 -2.60 37.68 -9.61
CA PRO A 542 -3.01 38.96 -10.17
C PRO A 542 -1.76 39.76 -10.51
N THR A 543 -1.18 39.48 -11.68
CA THR A 543 -0.23 40.38 -12.34
C THR A 543 -0.91 40.90 -13.59
N GLN A 544 -1.38 42.15 -13.48
CA GLN A 544 -1.79 42.96 -14.61
C GLN A 544 -0.68 42.92 -15.67
N VAL A 545 -0.97 42.45 -16.89
CA VAL A 545 -0.59 43.08 -18.18
C VAL A 545 -1.22 42.30 -19.36
N ARG A 546 -1.86 43.08 -20.24
CA ARG A 546 -2.53 42.87 -21.54
C ARG A 546 -2.41 41.54 -22.31
N GLN A 547 -3.58 41.05 -22.73
CA GLN A 547 -3.85 40.01 -23.71
C GLN A 547 -3.22 40.25 -25.10
N ARG A 548 -2.79 39.16 -25.76
CA ARG A 548 -2.88 39.01 -27.22
C ARG A 548 -3.24 37.55 -27.58
N ARG A 549 -4.46 37.34 -28.10
CA ARG A 549 -4.96 36.06 -28.64
C ARG A 549 -4.14 35.65 -29.88
N ARG A 550 -3.67 34.40 -29.95
CA ARG A 550 -3.36 33.70 -31.20
C ARG A 550 -4.31 32.49 -31.33
N ARG A 551 -5.08 32.44 -32.42
CA ARG A 551 -5.95 31.30 -32.80
C ARG A 551 -5.08 30.11 -33.22
N PHE A 552 -5.40 28.90 -32.75
CA PHE A 552 -4.87 27.64 -33.29
C PHE A 552 -5.66 27.21 -34.55
N PRO A 553 -5.06 26.55 -35.55
CA PRO A 553 -5.71 26.23 -36.82
C PRO A 553 -6.22 24.77 -36.86
N GLU A 554 -7.51 24.58 -36.55
CA GLU A 554 -8.23 23.30 -36.62
C GLU A 554 -8.27 22.67 -38.03
N ARG A 555 -8.08 23.49 -39.07
CA ARG A 555 -8.12 23.06 -40.49
C ARG A 555 -6.96 22.14 -40.89
N GLN A 556 -5.75 22.38 -40.40
CA GLN A 556 -4.58 21.57 -40.78
C GLN A 556 -4.69 20.11 -40.33
N LEU A 557 -5.32 19.90 -39.17
CA LEU A 557 -5.52 18.57 -38.60
C LEU A 557 -6.59 17.79 -39.38
N LEU A 558 -7.66 18.48 -39.80
CA LEU A 558 -8.71 17.90 -40.64
C LEU A 558 -8.20 17.53 -42.05
N ASP A 559 -7.30 18.33 -42.62
CA ASP A 559 -6.70 18.03 -43.92
C ASP A 559 -5.75 16.82 -43.84
N GLN A 560 -5.00 16.68 -42.75
CA GLN A 560 -4.17 15.49 -42.51
C GLN A 560 -5.01 14.22 -42.36
N ILE A 561 -6.14 14.29 -41.64
CA ILE A 561 -7.03 13.14 -41.46
C ILE A 561 -7.63 12.70 -42.80
N ARG A 562 -8.08 13.62 -43.66
CA ARG A 562 -8.58 13.27 -45.00
C ARG A 562 -7.53 12.60 -45.88
N GLN A 563 -6.26 13.02 -45.79
CA GLN A 563 -5.18 12.35 -46.51
C GLN A 563 -4.98 10.91 -46.05
N TYR A 564 -5.08 10.64 -44.74
CA TYR A 564 -4.98 9.27 -44.22
C TYR A 564 -6.17 8.41 -44.61
N GLU A 565 -7.39 8.95 -44.57
CA GLU A 565 -8.59 8.24 -45.03
C GLU A 565 -8.50 7.88 -46.53
N ALA A 566 -7.98 8.79 -47.37
CA ALA A 566 -7.75 8.52 -48.79
C ALA A 566 -6.71 7.41 -49.01
N LEU A 567 -5.61 7.41 -48.25
CA LEU A 567 -4.58 6.37 -48.31
C LEU A 567 -5.11 5.01 -47.85
N LEU A 568 -5.96 4.98 -46.82
CA LEU A 568 -6.58 3.75 -46.33
C LEU A 568 -7.57 3.17 -47.35
N ARG A 569 -8.35 4.03 -48.05
CA ARG A 569 -9.18 3.59 -49.20
C ARG A 569 -8.34 3.02 -50.32
N GLN A 570 -7.22 3.65 -50.65
CA GLN A 570 -6.34 3.23 -51.74
C GLN A 570 -5.69 1.86 -51.48
N ASN A 571 -5.51 1.49 -50.21
CA ASN A 571 -4.92 0.22 -49.79
C ASN A 571 -5.95 -0.85 -49.40
N ASN A 572 -7.25 -0.64 -49.68
CA ASN A 572 -8.35 -1.57 -49.35
C ASN A 572 -8.41 -1.97 -47.86
N ILE A 573 -7.94 -1.10 -46.96
CA ILE A 573 -8.03 -1.33 -45.51
C ILE A 573 -9.38 -0.78 -45.06
N LYS A 574 -10.25 -1.63 -44.51
CA LYS A 574 -11.53 -1.19 -43.93
C LYS A 574 -11.27 -0.23 -42.78
N PHE A 575 -11.82 0.98 -42.88
CA PHE A 575 -11.89 1.95 -41.80
C PHE A 575 -13.26 2.63 -41.82
N GLU A 576 -13.68 3.16 -40.68
CA GLU A 576 -14.95 3.86 -40.53
C GLU A 576 -14.70 5.38 -40.69
N PRO A 577 -15.18 6.03 -41.76
CA PRO A 577 -14.93 7.46 -42.00
C PRO A 577 -15.71 8.33 -41.01
N LEU A 578 -15.09 9.42 -40.56
CA LEU A 578 -15.63 10.27 -39.48
C LEU A 578 -16.94 11.00 -39.86
N HIS A 579 -17.27 11.07 -41.15
CA HIS A 579 -18.53 11.64 -41.67
C HIS A 579 -19.16 10.72 -42.72
N ARG A 580 -20.39 10.27 -42.45
CA ARG A 580 -21.27 9.56 -43.40
C ARG A 580 -22.03 10.60 -44.23
N ASP A 581 -21.72 10.73 -45.51
CA ASP A 581 -22.55 11.52 -46.42
C ASP A 581 -23.81 10.73 -46.78
N SER A 582 -24.95 11.27 -46.37
CA SER A 582 -26.29 10.74 -46.60
C SER A 582 -26.84 11.24 -47.93
N THR A 583 -26.65 10.49 -49.01
CA THR A 583 -27.48 10.61 -50.22
C THR A 583 -27.43 9.34 -51.08
N GLU A 584 -28.63 8.79 -51.28
CA GLU A 584 -29.13 8.08 -52.47
C GLU A 584 -29.04 6.53 -52.56
N ASP A 585 -30.21 5.96 -52.24
CA ASP A 585 -30.81 4.75 -52.80
C ASP A 585 -30.71 4.62 -54.34
N LYS A 586 -30.48 3.39 -54.83
CA LYS A 586 -31.47 2.56 -55.58
C LYS A 586 -30.78 1.40 -56.33
N ALA A 587 -31.35 0.21 -56.14
CA ALA A 587 -30.97 -1.12 -56.65
C ALA A 587 -31.28 -1.30 -58.17
N PRO A 588 -31.39 -2.52 -58.78
CA PRO A 588 -31.04 -3.91 -58.38
C PRO A 588 -30.46 -4.83 -59.53
N ALA A 589 -30.34 -6.13 -59.20
CA ALA A 589 -30.26 -7.36 -60.03
C ALA A 589 -28.89 -7.69 -60.70
N ASP A 590 -28.39 -8.93 -60.71
CA ASP A 590 -29.08 -10.19 -60.98
C ASP A 590 -28.25 -11.44 -60.55
N ASP A 591 -28.98 -12.47 -60.10
CA ASP A 591 -28.81 -13.94 -60.11
C ASP A 591 -27.44 -14.68 -60.02
N GLY A 592 -27.40 -15.63 -59.06
CA GLY A 592 -27.40 -17.07 -59.38
C GLY A 592 -26.12 -17.92 -59.19
N ASP A 593 -26.17 -18.81 -58.18
CA ASP A 593 -25.70 -20.23 -58.16
C ASP A 593 -24.23 -20.60 -58.46
N GLU A 594 -23.60 -21.67 -57.91
CA GLU A 594 -23.83 -22.63 -56.81
C GLU A 594 -22.55 -23.52 -56.76
N SER A 595 -22.23 -24.08 -55.59
CA SER A 595 -21.58 -25.40 -55.31
C SER A 595 -20.21 -25.78 -55.95
N ASP A 596 -19.16 -26.18 -55.22
CA ASP A 596 -18.89 -27.34 -54.31
C ASP A 596 -18.22 -28.56 -54.97
N ASN A 597 -17.47 -29.29 -54.13
CA ASN A 597 -16.90 -30.65 -54.28
C ASN A 597 -15.60 -30.81 -55.11
N ASP A 598 -14.65 -31.72 -54.84
CA ASP A 598 -14.62 -32.88 -53.93
C ASP A 598 -13.16 -33.38 -53.71
N THR A 599 -12.96 -34.22 -52.69
CA THR A 599 -11.70 -34.93 -52.32
C THR A 599 -11.47 -36.24 -53.11
N PRO A 600 -10.32 -36.98 -53.02
CA PRO A 600 -10.10 -37.99 -51.93
C PRO A 600 -8.63 -38.42 -51.56
N ARG A 601 -8.46 -38.85 -50.27
CA ARG A 601 -7.75 -40.01 -49.59
C ARG A 601 -6.46 -40.68 -50.17
N VAL A 602 -5.51 -41.35 -49.45
CA VAL A 602 -5.15 -41.75 -48.05
C VAL A 602 -3.74 -42.47 -48.06
N ASP A 603 -2.95 -42.45 -46.95
CA ASP A 603 -2.07 -43.52 -46.32
C ASP A 603 -0.93 -42.90 -45.45
N VAL A 604 -0.93 -42.85 -44.09
CA VAL A 604 -0.66 -43.81 -42.96
C VAL A 604 0.80 -43.86 -42.41
N ALA A 605 0.92 -43.56 -41.09
CA ALA A 605 1.94 -43.88 -40.05
C ALA A 605 3.38 -43.29 -40.17
N ASP A 606 4.13 -42.88 -39.14
CA ASP A 606 4.12 -43.18 -37.68
C ASP A 606 4.85 -42.06 -36.89
N GLY A 607 4.59 -41.94 -35.57
CA GLY A 607 4.74 -40.70 -34.80
C GLY A 607 6.07 -40.36 -34.10
N SER A 608 6.19 -39.09 -33.65
CA SER A 608 6.36 -38.70 -32.23
C SER A 608 6.56 -37.17 -32.05
N LEU A 609 5.78 -36.62 -31.12
CA LEU A 609 5.85 -35.30 -30.44
C LEU A 609 5.55 -34.01 -31.26
N PRO A 610 4.34 -33.41 -31.14
CA PRO A 610 4.14 -32.02 -31.45
C PRO A 610 4.34 -31.14 -30.21
N SER A 611 5.32 -30.25 -30.28
CA SER A 611 5.42 -29.03 -29.49
C SER A 611 4.15 -28.19 -29.65
N ALA A 612 3.31 -28.13 -28.62
CA ALA A 612 2.23 -27.15 -28.53
C ALA A 612 2.77 -25.84 -27.93
N PRO A 613 2.36 -24.66 -28.45
CA PRO A 613 2.72 -23.38 -27.87
C PRO A 613 1.96 -23.19 -26.54
N LEU A 614 2.70 -22.92 -25.46
CA LEU A 614 2.14 -22.63 -24.13
C LEU A 614 1.36 -21.32 -24.14
N LYS A 615 0.02 -21.41 -24.24
CA LYS A 615 -0.91 -20.42 -23.66
C LYS A 615 -0.87 -20.58 -22.14
N ALA A 616 0.00 -19.84 -21.45
CA ALA A 616 0.13 -19.91 -19.99
C ALA A 616 -0.42 -18.68 -19.24
N GLU A 617 -0.91 -17.64 -19.93
CA GLU A 617 -1.24 -16.36 -19.28
C GLU A 617 -2.65 -16.24 -18.68
N SER A 618 -3.55 -17.23 -18.84
CA SER A 618 -4.93 -17.14 -18.30
C SER A 618 -5.29 -18.14 -17.20
N ALA A 619 -4.33 -18.95 -16.72
CA ALA A 619 -4.61 -20.07 -15.82
C ALA A 619 -4.67 -19.72 -14.32
N PHE A 620 -4.27 -18.50 -13.93
CA PHE A 620 -4.09 -18.10 -12.53
C PHE A 620 -4.97 -16.92 -12.09
N GLU A 621 -5.90 -16.46 -12.92
CA GLU A 621 -6.79 -15.35 -12.57
C GLU A 621 -7.92 -15.83 -11.65
N VAL A 622 -8.08 -15.18 -10.49
CA VAL A 622 -9.12 -15.49 -9.49
C VAL A 622 -10.48 -15.10 -10.06
N LYS A 623 -11.44 -16.03 -10.08
CA LYS A 623 -12.80 -15.74 -10.53
C LYS A 623 -13.49 -14.80 -9.54
N SER A 624 -14.11 -13.74 -10.03
CA SER A 624 -15.01 -12.93 -9.20
C SER A 624 -16.38 -13.60 -9.15
N ILE A 625 -16.88 -13.88 -7.94
CA ILE A 625 -18.23 -14.42 -7.72
C ILE A 625 -19.28 -13.48 -8.32
N TRP A 626 -19.10 -12.16 -8.15
CA TRP A 626 -19.96 -11.12 -8.71
C TRP A 626 -19.99 -11.11 -10.24
N GLN A 627 -18.83 -11.27 -10.86
CA GLN A 627 -18.76 -11.36 -12.32
C GLN A 627 -19.33 -12.67 -12.82
N ALA A 628 -19.09 -13.79 -12.15
CA ALA A 628 -19.69 -15.08 -12.53
C ALA A 628 -21.22 -15.03 -12.47
N MET A 629 -21.79 -14.46 -11.40
CA MET A 629 -23.25 -14.25 -11.26
C MET A 629 -23.85 -13.36 -12.35
N THR A 630 -23.09 -12.38 -12.86
CA THR A 630 -23.60 -11.41 -13.85
C THR A 630 -23.25 -11.77 -15.30
N GLN A 631 -22.18 -12.54 -15.53
CA GLN A 631 -21.71 -13.00 -16.83
C GLN A 631 -22.62 -14.08 -17.42
N GLU A 632 -23.26 -14.89 -16.57
CA GLU A 632 -24.28 -15.89 -16.95
C GLU A 632 -25.49 -15.27 -17.71
N ASN A 633 -25.63 -13.96 -17.59
CA ASN A 633 -26.83 -13.20 -17.91
C ASN A 633 -26.60 -12.04 -18.91
N ARG A 634 -25.42 -11.96 -19.55
CA ARG A 634 -25.03 -10.91 -20.52
C ARG A 634 -25.58 -11.08 -21.95
N GLN A 635 -26.32 -12.14 -22.25
CA GLN A 635 -26.80 -12.41 -23.63
C GLN A 635 -27.96 -11.50 -24.12
N PHE A 636 -28.48 -10.58 -23.28
CA PHE A 636 -29.63 -9.73 -23.64
C PHE A 636 -29.45 -8.21 -23.40
N GLU A 637 -28.29 -7.73 -22.93
CA GLU A 637 -28.06 -6.28 -22.74
C GLU A 637 -27.26 -5.69 -23.91
N ASP A 638 -27.96 -5.26 -24.96
CA ASP A 638 -27.41 -4.51 -26.11
C ASP A 638 -27.71 -3.00 -25.99
N SER A 639 -27.73 -2.47 -24.76
CA SER A 639 -27.95 -1.06 -24.47
C SER A 639 -26.86 -0.48 -23.59
N SER A 640 -26.45 0.75 -23.93
CA SER A 640 -25.32 1.53 -23.41
C SER A 640 -25.43 1.97 -21.93
N GLU A 641 -25.86 1.09 -21.04
CA GLU A 641 -25.87 1.34 -19.59
C GLU A 641 -24.63 0.72 -18.94
N THR A 642 -23.98 1.49 -18.05
CA THR A 642 -22.85 1.01 -17.23
C THR A 642 -23.23 -0.26 -16.48
N PRO A 643 -22.36 -1.31 -16.41
CA PRO A 643 -22.75 -2.60 -15.86
C PRO A 643 -23.21 -2.44 -14.41
N VAL A 644 -24.44 -2.88 -14.10
CA VAL A 644 -25.05 -2.85 -12.76
C VAL A 644 -24.10 -3.44 -11.69
N ALA A 645 -23.29 -4.44 -12.07
CA ALA A 645 -22.24 -5.04 -11.24
C ALA A 645 -21.22 -4.03 -10.70
N THR A 646 -20.79 -3.08 -11.53
CA THR A 646 -19.79 -2.06 -11.17
C THR A 646 -20.39 -1.03 -10.21
N MET A 647 -21.66 -0.67 -10.45
CA MET A 647 -22.42 0.23 -9.56
C MET A 647 -22.69 -0.43 -8.20
N LEU A 648 -22.98 -1.73 -8.18
CA LEU A 648 -23.22 -2.55 -6.99
C LEU A 648 -21.98 -2.65 -6.11
N GLN A 649 -20.83 -2.95 -6.72
CA GLN A 649 -19.56 -3.04 -6.02
C GLN A 649 -19.14 -1.69 -5.44
N GLY A 650 -19.30 -0.60 -6.20
CA GLY A 650 -19.00 0.75 -5.74
C GLY A 650 -19.93 1.21 -4.60
N THR A 651 -21.19 0.79 -4.60
CA THR A 651 -22.18 1.16 -3.58
C THR A 651 -22.02 0.33 -2.31
N LEU A 652 -21.78 -0.99 -2.42
CA LEU A 652 -21.43 -1.86 -1.30
C LEU A 652 -20.17 -1.36 -0.58
N LYS A 653 -19.16 -0.94 -1.34
CA LYS A 653 -17.93 -0.36 -0.77
C LYS A 653 -18.23 0.91 0.03
N LYS A 654 -19.02 1.84 -0.53
CA LYS A 654 -19.47 3.05 0.18
C LYS A 654 -20.30 2.73 1.43
N ALA A 655 -21.18 1.72 1.36
CA ALA A 655 -21.98 1.28 2.49
C ALA A 655 -21.15 0.71 3.64
N LEU A 656 -20.11 -0.08 3.31
CA LEU A 656 -19.15 -0.60 4.27
C LEU A 656 -18.29 0.53 4.88
N ASP A 657 -17.94 1.55 4.10
CA ASP A 657 -17.21 2.74 4.56
C ASP A 657 -18.06 3.62 5.51
N GLU A 658 -19.37 3.68 5.31
CA GLU A 658 -20.31 4.46 6.14
C GLU A 658 -20.76 3.73 7.43
N LEU A 659 -20.54 2.42 7.55
CA LEU A 659 -21.02 1.60 8.69
C LEU A 659 -20.15 1.66 9.96
N GLY A 660 -19.00 2.35 9.96
CA GLY A 660 -18.04 2.32 11.07
C GLY A 660 -17.45 3.68 11.44
N HIS A 661 -17.62 4.09 12.70
CA HIS A 661 -17.01 5.30 13.30
C HIS A 661 -16.23 4.99 14.58
N ASP A 662 -15.59 3.81 14.67
CA ASP A 662 -14.82 3.40 15.84
C ASP A 662 -13.35 3.10 15.48
N ASP A 663 -12.44 4.06 15.65
CA ASP A 663 -10.98 3.86 15.62
C ASP A 663 -10.46 3.15 16.91
N ASP A 664 -11.35 2.89 17.87
CA ASP A 664 -11.03 2.45 19.24
C ASP A 664 -11.11 0.93 19.47
N LEU A 665 -11.21 0.11 18.41
CA LEU A 665 -11.29 -1.35 18.50
C LEU A 665 -10.14 -1.98 19.34
N LEU A 666 -8.97 -1.31 19.38
CA LEU A 666 -7.68 -1.85 19.79
C LEU A 666 -7.08 -1.27 21.06
N PHE A 667 -7.18 0.04 21.27
CA PHE A 667 -6.29 0.74 22.21
C PHE A 667 -6.97 1.38 23.40
N GLY A 668 -8.31 1.47 23.41
CA GLY A 668 -9.02 2.25 24.41
C GLY A 668 -8.49 3.70 24.53
N SER A 669 -9.09 4.49 25.40
CA SER A 669 -8.53 5.80 25.75
C SER A 669 -7.26 5.60 26.61
N ARG A 670 -6.13 6.20 26.21
CA ARG A 670 -4.84 6.09 26.93
C ARG A 670 -4.77 6.89 28.25
N GLN A 671 -5.87 7.00 28.97
CA GLN A 671 -5.93 7.82 30.17
C GLN A 671 -6.81 7.14 31.20
N THR A 672 -6.20 6.31 32.07
CA THR A 672 -6.39 6.29 33.53
C THR A 672 -5.85 4.97 34.11
N LEU A 673 -5.16 5.03 35.27
CA LEU A 673 -4.96 3.86 36.13
C LEU A 673 -6.33 3.47 36.71
N VAL A 674 -7.12 2.70 35.96
CA VAL A 674 -8.38 2.15 36.46
C VAL A 674 -8.09 0.79 37.10
N ASP A 675 -8.54 0.62 38.35
CA ASP A 675 -8.55 -0.67 39.01
C ASP A 675 -9.62 -1.56 38.37
N ILE A 676 -9.19 -2.53 37.55
CA ILE A 676 -10.06 -3.40 36.75
C ILE A 676 -10.94 -4.29 37.62
N SER A 677 -10.51 -4.57 38.86
CA SER A 677 -11.31 -5.35 39.82
C SER A 677 -12.68 -4.70 40.09
N THR A 678 -12.78 -3.37 39.97
CA THR A 678 -14.03 -2.60 40.12
C THR A 678 -14.97 -2.70 38.91
N LEU A 679 -14.45 -3.12 37.75
CA LEU A 679 -15.23 -3.29 36.53
C LEU A 679 -15.94 -4.65 36.48
N HIS A 680 -15.53 -5.61 37.31
CA HIS A 680 -16.24 -6.87 37.48
C HIS A 680 -17.66 -6.65 38.01
N PRO A 681 -18.66 -7.42 37.54
CA PRO A 681 -19.98 -7.43 38.15
C PRO A 681 -19.96 -8.13 39.51
N GLU A 682 -21.05 -8.01 40.26
CA GLU A 682 -21.22 -8.76 41.50
C GLU A 682 -21.15 -10.27 41.25
N ALA A 683 -20.74 -11.05 42.25
CA ALA A 683 -20.52 -12.49 42.09
C ALA A 683 -21.75 -13.24 41.55
N VAL A 684 -22.96 -12.82 41.91
CA VAL A 684 -24.22 -13.38 41.39
C VAL A 684 -24.34 -13.17 39.88
N ASP A 685 -24.04 -11.96 39.42
CA ASP A 685 -24.11 -11.61 38.01
C ASP A 685 -22.97 -12.23 37.21
N ILE A 686 -21.79 -12.48 37.80
CA ILE A 686 -20.74 -13.30 37.18
C ILE A 686 -21.27 -14.70 36.83
N PHE A 687 -22.00 -15.35 37.75
CA PHE A 687 -22.56 -16.67 37.50
C PHE A 687 -23.73 -16.64 36.51
N ARG A 688 -24.55 -15.58 36.52
CA ARG A 688 -25.61 -15.37 35.51
C ARG A 688 -25.01 -15.22 34.11
N LEU A 689 -23.99 -14.36 33.95
CA LEU A 689 -23.28 -14.16 32.68
C LEU A 689 -22.60 -15.44 32.19
N TRP A 690 -22.01 -16.22 33.11
CA TRP A 690 -21.45 -17.53 32.79
C TRP A 690 -22.52 -18.51 32.29
N GLN A 691 -23.69 -18.54 32.91
CA GLN A 691 -24.80 -19.39 32.48
C GLN A 691 -25.31 -18.99 31.10
N VAL A 692 -25.52 -17.69 30.86
CA VAL A 692 -25.90 -17.17 29.54
C VAL A 692 -24.86 -17.55 28.48
N TYR A 693 -23.56 -17.45 28.78
CA TYR A 693 -22.50 -17.89 27.89
C TYR A 693 -22.60 -19.40 27.57
N LEU A 694 -22.84 -20.24 28.57
CA LEU A 694 -22.98 -21.70 28.38
C LEU A 694 -24.20 -22.08 27.55
N GLU A 695 -25.29 -21.33 27.65
CA GLU A 695 -26.54 -21.62 26.93
C GLU A 695 -26.52 -21.06 25.50
N ASN A 696 -26.05 -19.82 25.32
CA ASN A 696 -26.18 -19.10 24.04
C ASN A 696 -24.92 -19.12 23.18
N ALA A 697 -23.73 -19.20 23.78
CA ALA A 697 -22.46 -18.98 23.08
C ALA A 697 -21.58 -20.22 22.97
N ASP A 698 -21.31 -20.90 24.09
CA ASP A 698 -20.45 -22.08 24.15
C ASP A 698 -20.87 -23.19 23.17
N PRO A 699 -22.17 -23.54 23.00
CA PRO A 699 -22.57 -24.63 22.10
C PRO A 699 -22.25 -24.36 20.62
N GLN A 700 -22.09 -23.08 20.24
CA GLN A 700 -21.70 -22.69 18.87
C GLN A 700 -20.20 -22.50 18.70
N LEU A 701 -19.42 -22.35 19.78
CA LEU A 701 -17.99 -22.03 19.66
C LEU A 701 -17.10 -23.16 20.16
N LYS A 702 -17.44 -23.76 21.32
CA LYS A 702 -16.68 -24.80 22.03
C LYS A 702 -15.18 -24.57 22.10
N VAL A 703 -14.76 -23.30 22.18
CA VAL A 703 -13.35 -22.92 22.36
C VAL A 703 -12.92 -22.97 23.83
N THR A 704 -13.89 -23.05 24.75
CA THR A 704 -13.64 -23.24 26.19
C THR A 704 -14.04 -24.66 26.61
N HIS A 705 -13.47 -25.13 27.71
CA HIS A 705 -13.85 -26.40 28.32
C HIS A 705 -14.65 -26.10 29.59
N SER A 706 -15.98 -26.25 29.51
CA SER A 706 -16.90 -25.79 30.55
C SER A 706 -16.55 -26.32 31.96
N PRO A 707 -16.25 -27.61 32.17
CA PRO A 707 -15.98 -28.15 33.50
C PRO A 707 -14.73 -27.59 34.18
N SER A 708 -13.65 -27.34 33.44
CA SER A 708 -12.42 -26.79 34.03
C SER A 708 -12.52 -25.29 34.22
N LEU A 709 -13.13 -24.58 33.27
CA LEU A 709 -13.30 -23.14 33.35
C LEU A 709 -14.28 -22.75 34.47
N GLN A 710 -15.35 -23.51 34.68
CA GLN A 710 -16.29 -23.28 35.78
C GLN A 710 -15.60 -23.32 37.15
N ARG A 711 -14.69 -24.29 37.40
CA ARG A 711 -13.92 -24.36 38.66
C ARG A 711 -13.02 -23.13 38.85
N ARG A 712 -12.40 -22.66 37.76
CA ARG A 712 -11.53 -21.48 37.76
C ARG A 712 -12.31 -20.20 38.00
N ILE A 713 -13.48 -20.04 37.38
CA ILE A 713 -14.39 -18.90 37.59
C ILE A 713 -14.90 -18.87 39.04
N VAL A 714 -15.32 -20.02 39.60
CA VAL A 714 -15.76 -20.11 41.01
C VAL A 714 -14.63 -19.72 41.97
N THR A 715 -13.38 -20.03 41.62
CA THR A 715 -12.21 -19.65 42.44
C THR A 715 -11.90 -18.16 42.30
N ALA A 716 -11.92 -17.62 41.08
CA ALA A 716 -11.68 -16.21 40.79
C ALA A 716 -12.75 -15.30 41.41
N ALA A 717 -14.03 -15.71 41.41
CA ALA A 717 -15.13 -14.95 42.00
C ALA A 717 -15.01 -14.75 43.52
N LYS A 718 -14.14 -15.49 44.21
CA LYS A 718 -13.88 -15.31 45.65
C LYS A 718 -12.88 -14.19 45.95
N ASP A 719 -11.95 -13.91 45.02
CA ASP A 719 -10.91 -12.90 45.16
C ASP A 719 -10.62 -12.26 43.78
N LEU A 720 -11.46 -11.28 43.41
CA LEU A 720 -11.38 -10.58 42.13
C LEU A 720 -10.15 -9.66 42.02
N ALA A 721 -9.47 -9.36 43.14
CA ALA A 721 -8.28 -8.52 43.14
C ALA A 721 -7.01 -9.28 42.73
N ASN A 722 -6.99 -10.62 42.87
CA ASN A 722 -5.83 -11.46 42.59
C ASN A 722 -6.13 -12.54 41.52
N VAL A 723 -6.80 -12.15 40.43
CA VAL A 723 -7.05 -13.05 39.30
C VAL A 723 -5.84 -13.02 38.34
N ASP A 724 -5.48 -14.19 37.80
CA ASP A 724 -4.42 -14.30 36.79
C ASP A 724 -4.80 -13.53 35.50
N PRO A 725 -3.93 -12.66 34.94
CA PRO A 725 -4.33 -11.76 33.85
C PRO A 725 -4.94 -12.42 32.59
N PRO A 726 -4.47 -13.60 32.11
CA PRO A 726 -5.12 -14.31 31.02
C PRO A 726 -6.54 -14.79 31.35
N LEU A 727 -6.77 -15.25 32.59
CA LEU A 727 -8.10 -15.67 33.06
C LEU A 727 -9.02 -14.46 33.25
N GLU A 728 -8.51 -13.35 33.77
CA GLU A 728 -9.25 -12.09 33.91
C GLU A 728 -9.71 -11.58 32.54
N ALA A 729 -8.82 -11.59 31.53
CA ALA A 729 -9.17 -11.24 30.15
C ALA A 729 -10.24 -12.18 29.57
N LEU A 730 -10.13 -13.49 29.85
CA LEU A 730 -11.12 -14.47 29.42
C LEU A 730 -12.48 -14.21 30.06
N MET A 731 -12.54 -13.91 31.36
CA MET A 731 -13.78 -13.56 32.07
C MET A 731 -14.46 -12.34 31.44
N PHE A 732 -13.74 -11.23 31.21
CA PHE A 732 -14.33 -10.05 30.57
C PHE A 732 -14.81 -10.33 29.14
N SER A 733 -14.08 -11.15 28.37
CA SER A 733 -14.51 -11.53 27.01
C SER A 733 -15.80 -12.37 27.02
N ILE A 734 -15.98 -13.21 28.05
CA ILE A 734 -17.21 -13.99 28.28
C ILE A 734 -18.36 -13.04 28.62
N TYR A 735 -18.14 -12.04 29.48
CA TYR A 735 -19.17 -11.04 29.80
C TYR A 735 -19.62 -10.27 28.56
N CYS A 736 -18.67 -9.83 27.73
CA CYS A 736 -18.97 -9.15 26.47
C CYS A 736 -19.86 -10.02 25.57
N LEU A 737 -19.50 -11.28 25.38
CA LEU A 737 -20.25 -12.17 24.49
C LEU A 737 -21.61 -12.59 25.07
N ALA A 738 -21.71 -12.76 26.38
CA ALA A 738 -22.98 -13.07 27.06
C ALA A 738 -23.99 -11.94 26.88
N ILE A 739 -23.61 -10.69 27.21
CA ILE A 739 -24.48 -9.52 26.99
C ILE A 739 -24.80 -9.33 25.51
N PHE A 740 -23.85 -9.60 24.62
CA PHE A 740 -24.08 -9.52 23.18
C PHE A 740 -25.15 -10.49 22.67
N SER A 741 -25.23 -11.68 23.27
CA SER A 741 -26.17 -12.74 22.88
C SER A 741 -27.63 -12.47 23.27
N LEU A 742 -27.88 -11.59 24.25
CA LEU A 742 -29.23 -11.28 24.75
C LEU A 742 -29.91 -10.21 23.92
N THR A 743 -31.24 -10.20 23.87
CA THR A 743 -32.02 -9.05 23.38
C THR A 743 -31.98 -7.88 24.38
N GLU A 744 -32.39 -6.68 23.96
CA GLU A 744 -32.43 -5.52 24.86
C GLU A 744 -33.43 -5.72 26.02
N GLU A 745 -34.55 -6.36 25.74
CA GLU A 745 -35.59 -6.70 26.73
C GLU A 745 -35.10 -7.74 27.74
N GLU A 746 -34.47 -8.83 27.28
CA GLU A 746 -33.89 -9.86 28.15
C GLU A 746 -32.77 -9.29 29.04
N CYS A 747 -31.91 -8.43 28.47
CA CYS A 747 -30.82 -7.79 29.20
C CYS A 747 -31.35 -6.90 30.33
N ARG A 748 -32.36 -6.06 30.04
CA ARG A 748 -33.03 -5.23 31.06
C ARG A 748 -33.71 -6.09 32.13
N ALA A 749 -34.37 -7.18 31.74
CA ALA A 749 -35.05 -8.07 32.67
C ALA A 749 -34.07 -8.82 33.60
N MET A 750 -32.90 -9.20 33.12
CA MET A 750 -31.92 -9.98 33.90
C MET A 750 -30.99 -9.12 34.76
N PHE A 751 -30.57 -7.95 34.27
CA PHE A 751 -29.52 -7.13 34.89
C PHE A 751 -29.97 -5.73 35.32
N GLU A 752 -31.21 -5.34 35.04
CA GLU A 752 -31.78 -4.01 35.38
C GLU A 752 -30.99 -2.82 34.80
N HIS A 753 -30.15 -3.06 33.79
CA HIS A 753 -29.31 -2.06 33.12
C HIS A 753 -29.50 -2.16 31.61
N ASP A 754 -29.23 -1.05 30.92
CA ASP A 754 -29.27 -1.03 29.46
C ASP A 754 -28.14 -1.88 28.86
N LYS A 755 -28.48 -2.60 27.78
CA LYS A 755 -27.56 -3.49 27.07
C LYS A 755 -26.32 -2.74 26.59
N GLU A 756 -26.49 -1.54 26.07
CA GLU A 756 -25.41 -0.70 25.51
C GLU A 756 -24.42 -0.25 26.60
N ASP A 757 -24.92 0.11 27.79
CA ASP A 757 -24.10 0.50 28.94
C ASP A 757 -23.24 -0.66 29.43
N LEU A 758 -23.84 -1.84 29.60
CA LEU A 758 -23.11 -3.05 30.02
C LEU A 758 -22.08 -3.48 28.96
N GLN A 759 -22.43 -3.41 27.67
CA GLN A 759 -21.48 -3.70 26.60
C GLN A 759 -20.29 -2.73 26.63
N THR A 760 -20.54 -1.43 26.77
CA THR A 760 -19.48 -0.42 26.82
C THR A 760 -18.55 -0.66 28.01
N ARG A 761 -19.11 -0.92 29.20
CA ARG A 761 -18.34 -1.23 30.42
C ARG A 761 -17.47 -2.47 30.26
N TYR A 762 -18.05 -3.59 29.83
CA TYR A 762 -17.29 -4.85 29.72
C TYR A 762 -16.32 -4.85 28.55
N ARG A 763 -16.64 -4.16 27.43
CA ARG A 763 -15.73 -3.97 26.30
C ARG A 763 -14.47 -3.24 26.75
N PHE A 764 -14.63 -2.15 27.51
CA PHE A 764 -13.51 -1.42 28.11
C PHE A 764 -12.69 -2.30 29.07
N GLY A 765 -13.37 -3.02 29.98
CA GLY A 765 -12.70 -3.96 30.89
C GLY A 765 -11.91 -5.06 30.15
N CYS A 766 -12.46 -5.60 29.07
CA CYS A 766 -11.82 -6.61 28.24
C CYS A 766 -10.57 -6.07 27.52
N GLN A 767 -10.65 -4.86 26.94
CA GLN A 767 -9.48 -4.20 26.31
C GLN A 767 -8.34 -4.02 27.31
N GLN A 768 -8.65 -3.54 28.52
CA GLN A 768 -7.64 -3.33 29.55
C GLN A 768 -7.05 -4.65 30.06
N ALA A 769 -7.88 -5.67 30.29
CA ALA A 769 -7.43 -7.00 30.73
C ALA A 769 -6.55 -7.70 29.67
N LEU A 770 -6.88 -7.58 28.37
CA LEU A 770 -6.04 -8.09 27.28
C LEU A 770 -4.68 -7.38 27.23
N MET A 771 -4.65 -6.06 27.45
CA MET A 771 -3.40 -5.30 27.55
C MET A 771 -2.55 -5.76 28.75
N ASN A 772 -3.15 -5.99 29.92
CA ASN A 772 -2.47 -6.53 31.10
C ASN A 772 -1.88 -7.93 30.84
N ALA A 773 -2.61 -8.79 30.12
CA ALA A 773 -2.15 -10.11 29.69
C ALA A 773 -1.10 -10.06 28.55
N ARG A 774 -0.77 -8.86 28.04
CA ARG A 774 0.19 -8.64 26.94
C ARG A 774 -0.14 -9.50 25.70
N TYR A 775 -1.41 -9.56 25.32
CA TYR A 775 -1.92 -10.51 24.31
C TYR A 775 -1.12 -10.58 23.00
N LEU A 776 -0.55 -9.47 22.50
CA LEU A 776 0.30 -9.45 21.30
C LEU A 776 1.62 -10.23 21.41
N ARG A 777 2.04 -10.55 22.64
CA ARG A 777 3.27 -11.29 22.96
C ARG A 777 2.99 -12.57 23.75
N SER A 778 1.74 -12.83 24.12
CA SER A 778 1.39 -13.99 24.93
C SER A 778 1.41 -15.26 24.09
N THR A 779 1.91 -16.34 24.69
CA THR A 779 1.84 -17.71 24.14
C THR A 779 0.80 -18.55 24.89
N ASP A 780 -0.07 -17.91 25.67
CA ASP A 780 -1.13 -18.56 26.43
C ASP A 780 -2.39 -18.73 25.57
N ARG A 781 -2.96 -19.95 25.60
CA ARG A 781 -4.19 -20.32 24.89
C ARG A 781 -5.37 -19.52 25.40
N ASP A 782 -5.47 -19.29 26.71
CA ASP A 782 -6.61 -18.60 27.30
C ASP A 782 -6.64 -17.12 26.90
N CYS A 783 -5.47 -16.49 26.82
CA CYS A 783 -5.33 -15.12 26.30
C CYS A 783 -5.74 -15.00 24.83
N LEU A 784 -5.33 -15.96 23.98
CA LEU A 784 -5.75 -16.01 22.57
C LEU A 784 -7.27 -16.28 22.44
N THR A 785 -7.83 -17.13 23.31
CA THR A 785 -9.27 -17.42 23.36
C THR A 785 -10.05 -16.17 23.77
N ALA A 786 -9.58 -15.43 24.78
CA ALA A 786 -10.17 -14.17 25.20
C ALA A 786 -10.19 -13.14 24.06
N PHE A 787 -9.08 -13.04 23.32
CA PHE A 787 -8.98 -12.14 22.18
C PHE A 787 -9.96 -12.53 21.05
N TYR A 788 -10.12 -13.82 20.77
CA TYR A 788 -11.11 -14.31 19.81
C TYR A 788 -12.56 -13.98 20.22
N LEU A 789 -12.93 -14.25 21.47
CA LEU A 789 -14.28 -13.96 21.98
C LEU A 789 -14.59 -12.46 21.96
N TYR A 790 -13.60 -11.62 22.28
CA TYR A 790 -13.72 -10.16 22.17
C TYR A 790 -14.02 -9.73 20.73
N LEU A 791 -13.27 -10.23 19.74
CA LEU A 791 -13.48 -9.91 18.32
C LEU A 791 -14.84 -10.37 17.79
N LEU A 792 -15.42 -11.44 18.34
CA LEU A 792 -16.78 -11.86 18.03
C LEU A 792 -17.83 -10.87 18.56
N SER A 793 -17.61 -10.31 19.76
CA SER A 793 -18.56 -9.38 20.40
C SER A 793 -18.49 -7.94 19.85
N ALA A 794 -17.33 -7.47 19.39
CA ALA A 794 -17.11 -6.08 18.96
C ALA A 794 -17.63 -5.76 17.53
N ARG A 795 -18.29 -6.70 16.86
CA ARG A 795 -18.51 -6.68 15.40
C ARG A 795 -19.65 -5.79 14.87
N PHE A 796 -20.64 -5.41 15.69
CA PHE A 796 -21.82 -4.65 15.21
C PHE A 796 -21.62 -3.12 15.21
N GLY A 797 -20.55 -2.62 15.85
CA GLY A 797 -20.22 -1.19 15.89
C GLY A 797 -18.89 -0.81 15.25
N SER A 798 -18.17 -1.76 14.63
CA SER A 798 -16.82 -1.53 14.12
C SER A 798 -16.70 -1.87 12.63
N ASP A 799 -15.84 -1.13 11.92
CA ASP A 799 -15.55 -1.41 10.49
C ASP A 799 -15.13 -2.89 10.33
N PRO A 800 -15.84 -3.68 9.52
CA PRO A 800 -15.53 -5.09 9.33
C PRO A 800 -14.11 -5.31 8.76
N ARG A 801 -13.50 -4.32 8.10
CA ARG A 801 -12.08 -4.37 7.71
C ARG A 801 -11.14 -4.28 8.92
N SER A 802 -11.45 -3.44 9.89
CA SER A 802 -10.71 -3.32 11.15
C SER A 802 -10.82 -4.61 11.97
N ALA A 803 -12.01 -5.21 12.03
CA ALA A 803 -12.22 -6.52 12.65
C ALA A 803 -11.43 -7.63 11.93
N SER A 804 -11.40 -7.64 10.60
CA SER A 804 -10.62 -8.59 9.80
C SER A 804 -9.10 -8.44 10.01
N ALA A 805 -8.58 -7.21 10.02
CA ALA A 805 -7.16 -6.96 10.30
C ALA A 805 -6.76 -7.46 11.70
N MET A 806 -7.63 -7.29 12.69
CA MET A 806 -7.41 -7.79 14.05
C MET A 806 -7.46 -9.30 14.15
N LEU A 807 -8.38 -9.93 13.42
CA LEU A 807 -8.45 -11.38 13.32
C LEU A 807 -7.17 -11.95 12.67
N ALA A 808 -6.61 -11.28 11.65
CA ALA A 808 -5.33 -11.68 11.07
C ALA A 808 -4.17 -11.63 12.08
N VAL A 809 -4.18 -10.66 13.02
CA VAL A 809 -3.21 -10.64 14.14
C VAL A 809 -3.42 -11.85 15.06
N ALA A 810 -4.66 -12.18 15.42
CA ALA A 810 -4.98 -13.37 16.23
C ALA A 810 -4.49 -14.66 15.55
N ILE A 811 -4.70 -14.78 14.23
CA ILE A 811 -4.24 -15.92 13.43
C ILE A 811 -2.72 -16.01 13.42
N ARG A 812 -2.01 -14.89 13.29
CA ARG A 812 -0.54 -14.87 13.35
C ARG A 812 -0.01 -15.28 14.74
N ILE A 813 -0.70 -14.90 15.82
CA ILE A 813 -0.38 -15.38 17.18
C ILE A 813 -0.64 -16.90 17.27
N ALA A 814 -1.76 -17.38 16.76
CA ALA A 814 -2.05 -18.82 16.73
C ALA A 814 -1.02 -19.62 15.90
N GLN A 815 -0.54 -19.05 14.80
CA GLN A 815 0.51 -19.63 13.97
C GLN A 815 1.86 -19.66 14.70
N SER A 816 2.23 -18.60 15.42
CA SER A 816 3.46 -18.57 16.21
C SER A 816 3.44 -19.56 17.37
N MET A 817 2.25 -19.85 17.92
CA MET A 817 2.02 -20.92 18.90
C MET A 817 2.02 -22.33 18.30
N GLY A 818 2.16 -22.48 16.97
CA GLY A 818 2.21 -23.78 16.30
C GLY A 818 0.87 -24.52 16.20
N ILE A 819 -0.26 -23.88 16.52
CA ILE A 819 -1.59 -24.52 16.63
C ILE A 819 -2.07 -25.08 15.27
N HIS A 820 -1.67 -24.44 14.18
CA HIS A 820 -1.98 -24.84 12.80
C HIS A 820 -1.33 -26.16 12.34
N LYS A 821 -0.34 -26.68 13.10
CA LYS A 821 0.45 -27.87 12.72
C LYS A 821 0.19 -29.06 13.63
N GLU A 822 -0.25 -30.17 13.05
CA GLU A 822 -0.54 -31.39 13.83
C GLU A 822 0.74 -31.97 14.49
N SER A 823 1.90 -31.84 13.85
CA SER A 823 3.19 -32.25 14.42
C SER A 823 3.58 -31.47 15.69
N CYS A 824 3.12 -30.22 15.81
CA CYS A 824 3.33 -29.40 17.00
C CYS A 824 2.30 -29.76 18.08
N LEU A 825 1.04 -29.98 17.71
CA LEU A 825 -0.01 -30.41 18.64
C LEU A 825 0.28 -31.77 19.28
N ALA A 826 0.93 -32.69 18.56
CA ALA A 826 1.34 -33.99 19.08
C ALA A 826 2.33 -33.92 20.27
N GLN A 827 2.94 -32.76 20.53
CA GLN A 827 3.85 -32.54 21.67
C GLN A 827 3.12 -32.20 22.97
N TYR A 828 1.84 -31.84 22.90
CA TYR A 828 1.03 -31.47 24.05
C TYR A 828 0.24 -32.66 24.61
N SER A 829 -0.33 -32.49 25.81
CA SER A 829 -1.28 -33.48 26.32
C SER A 829 -2.49 -33.60 25.38
N PRO A 830 -3.16 -34.76 25.32
CA PRO A 830 -4.28 -34.95 24.42
C PRO A 830 -5.42 -33.94 24.65
N PHE A 831 -5.65 -33.57 25.93
CA PHE A 831 -6.56 -32.49 26.32
C PHE A 831 -6.19 -31.16 25.66
N GLU A 832 -4.93 -30.72 25.82
CA GLU A 832 -4.48 -29.42 25.36
C GLU A 832 -4.39 -29.35 23.83
N ALA A 833 -3.99 -30.46 23.20
CA ALA A 833 -4.02 -30.61 21.75
C ALA A 833 -5.44 -30.44 21.20
N GLU A 834 -6.44 -31.05 21.84
CA GLU A 834 -7.83 -30.96 21.41
C GLU A 834 -8.40 -29.53 21.56
N MET A 835 -8.15 -28.87 22.69
CA MET A 835 -8.56 -27.48 22.89
C MET A 835 -7.93 -26.52 21.88
N ARG A 836 -6.67 -26.77 21.50
CA ARG A 836 -5.95 -26.05 20.46
C ARG A 836 -6.55 -26.29 19.06
N ARG A 837 -6.96 -27.51 18.72
CA ARG A 837 -7.68 -27.80 17.47
C ARG A 837 -8.97 -27.01 17.39
N ARG A 838 -9.79 -27.05 18.45
CA ARG A 838 -11.06 -26.29 18.53
C ARG A 838 -10.84 -24.80 18.29
N LEU A 839 -9.85 -24.20 18.95
CA LEU A 839 -9.54 -22.77 18.79
C LEU A 839 -9.07 -22.41 17.37
N TRP A 840 -8.21 -23.23 16.75
CA TRP A 840 -7.73 -22.98 15.39
C TRP A 840 -8.86 -23.00 14.36
N TRP A 841 -9.73 -24.01 14.42
CA TRP A 841 -10.87 -24.11 13.52
C TRP A 841 -11.86 -22.96 13.71
N SER A 842 -12.11 -22.55 14.95
CA SER A 842 -12.98 -21.39 15.24
C SER A 842 -12.41 -20.07 14.70
N LEU A 843 -11.08 -19.88 14.73
CA LEU A 843 -10.42 -18.73 14.09
C LEU A 843 -10.55 -18.78 12.56
N MET A 844 -10.26 -19.92 11.93
CA MET A 844 -10.29 -20.06 10.47
C MET A 844 -11.70 -19.95 9.89
N THR A 845 -12.69 -20.54 10.54
CA THR A 845 -14.10 -20.45 10.10
C THR A 845 -14.63 -19.01 10.25
N TYR A 846 -14.24 -18.31 11.31
CA TYR A 846 -14.58 -16.90 11.47
C TYR A 846 -13.89 -16.01 10.44
N ASP A 847 -12.62 -16.27 10.13
CA ASP A 847 -11.85 -15.54 9.10
C ASP A 847 -12.47 -15.72 7.72
N SER A 848 -12.88 -16.94 7.40
CA SER A 848 -13.64 -17.23 6.19
C SER A 848 -14.90 -16.39 6.09
N ARG A 849 -15.61 -16.22 7.21
CA ARG A 849 -16.85 -15.44 7.22
C ARG A 849 -16.61 -13.93 7.16
N MET A 850 -15.52 -13.43 7.74
CA MET A 850 -15.12 -12.02 7.63
C MET A 850 -14.64 -11.68 6.21
N GLY A 851 -13.89 -12.57 5.57
CA GLY A 851 -13.47 -12.41 4.17
C GLY A 851 -14.67 -12.26 3.22
N GLU A 852 -15.72 -13.05 3.40
CA GLU A 852 -16.96 -12.95 2.61
C GLU A 852 -17.68 -11.60 2.76
N LYS A 853 -17.56 -10.93 3.91
CA LYS A 853 -18.23 -9.64 4.17
C LYS A 853 -17.47 -8.43 3.60
N CYS A 854 -16.14 -8.52 3.49
CA CYS A 854 -15.29 -7.37 3.17
C CYS A 854 -14.80 -7.32 1.71
N ASP A 855 -15.25 -8.24 0.84
CA ASP A 855 -14.76 -8.41 -0.55
C ASP A 855 -13.21 -8.49 -0.63
N LEU A 856 -12.56 -9.00 0.45
CA LEU A 856 -11.12 -9.23 0.43
C LEU A 856 -10.84 -10.46 -0.44
N LYS A 857 -10.13 -10.23 -1.55
CA LYS A 857 -9.69 -11.25 -2.51
C LYS A 857 -8.61 -12.20 -1.96
N ASP A 858 -8.24 -12.10 -0.68
CA ASP A 858 -7.18 -12.89 -0.03
C ASP A 858 -7.75 -14.02 0.85
N VAL A 859 -7.05 -15.16 0.78
CA VAL A 859 -7.54 -16.56 0.87
C VAL A 859 -8.21 -16.97 2.19
N PRO A 860 -9.56 -16.99 2.28
CA PRO A 860 -10.24 -17.72 3.34
C PRO A 860 -10.03 -19.23 3.15
N LEU A 861 -9.69 -19.94 4.24
CA LEU A 861 -9.48 -21.39 4.24
C LEU A 861 -8.47 -21.90 3.20
N ALA A 862 -7.23 -21.39 3.23
CA ALA A 862 -6.16 -21.91 2.39
C ALA A 862 -5.76 -23.37 2.76
N PRO A 863 -5.48 -24.27 1.80
CA PRO A 863 -5.01 -25.64 2.07
C PRO A 863 -3.51 -25.69 2.45
N THR A 864 -3.05 -24.78 3.32
CA THR A 864 -1.62 -24.59 3.68
C THR A 864 -1.25 -25.12 5.07
N TRP A 865 -2.21 -25.65 5.83
CA TRP A 865 -2.06 -26.13 7.20
C TRP A 865 -2.75 -27.50 7.40
N ASP A 866 -2.28 -28.29 8.37
CA ASP A 866 -2.64 -29.71 8.52
C ASP A 866 -3.38 -30.10 9.81
N CYS A 867 -3.74 -29.13 10.65
CA CYS A 867 -4.57 -29.31 11.85
C CYS A 867 -5.81 -30.18 11.57
N LYS A 868 -6.01 -31.23 12.38
CA LYS A 868 -7.14 -32.18 12.25
C LYS A 868 -8.45 -31.57 12.72
N ILE A 869 -9.56 -32.10 12.22
CA ILE A 869 -10.92 -31.75 12.66
C ILE A 869 -11.07 -32.14 14.16
N PRO A 870 -11.73 -31.32 14.99
CA PRO A 870 -12.00 -31.65 16.39
C PRO A 870 -12.85 -32.92 16.53
N LEU A 871 -12.69 -33.64 17.64
CA LEU A 871 -13.43 -34.87 17.91
C LEU A 871 -14.89 -34.58 18.32
N ASN A 872 -15.82 -35.41 17.85
CA ASN A 872 -17.22 -35.41 18.28
C ASN A 872 -17.35 -36.09 19.66
N ILE A 873 -17.09 -35.33 20.72
CA ILE A 873 -17.14 -35.78 22.12
C ILE A 873 -17.73 -34.68 23.01
N ASP A 874 -18.32 -35.06 24.14
CA ASP A 874 -18.80 -34.09 25.14
C ASP A 874 -17.65 -33.62 26.03
N ASP A 875 -17.74 -32.40 26.56
CA ASP A 875 -16.71 -31.85 27.45
C ASP A 875 -16.57 -32.67 28.74
N SER A 876 -17.63 -33.36 29.18
CA SER A 876 -17.56 -34.27 30.33
C SER A 876 -16.60 -35.45 30.13
N ASP A 877 -16.34 -35.83 28.87
CA ASP A 877 -15.45 -36.95 28.53
C ASP A 877 -13.99 -36.52 28.45
N LEU A 878 -13.72 -35.21 28.44
CA LEU A 878 -12.38 -34.64 28.33
C LEU A 878 -11.83 -34.33 29.74
N ARG A 879 -10.66 -34.89 30.08
CA ARG A 879 -10.02 -34.69 31.39
C ARG A 879 -8.58 -34.18 31.22
N GLU A 880 -8.17 -33.23 32.04
CA GLU A 880 -6.84 -32.60 31.95
C GLU A 880 -5.68 -33.60 32.13
N ASP A 881 -5.89 -34.67 32.89
CA ASP A 881 -4.92 -35.72 33.22
C ASP A 881 -4.94 -36.93 32.27
N MET A 882 -5.71 -36.86 31.18
CA MET A 882 -5.86 -37.97 30.24
C MET A 882 -4.59 -38.23 29.41
N LYS A 883 -4.27 -39.50 29.17
CA LYS A 883 -3.12 -39.92 28.34
C LYS A 883 -3.48 -40.25 26.90
N GLU A 884 -4.73 -40.61 26.65
CA GLU A 884 -5.26 -40.94 25.33
C GLU A 884 -6.63 -40.28 25.14
N LEU A 885 -6.96 -39.90 23.90
CA LEU A 885 -8.25 -39.32 23.57
C LEU A 885 -9.37 -40.38 23.61
N PRO A 886 -10.60 -40.01 24.02
CA PRO A 886 -11.74 -40.90 23.93
C PRO A 886 -12.06 -41.16 22.46
N LYS A 887 -12.73 -42.28 22.18
CA LYS A 887 -13.26 -42.53 20.83
C LYS A 887 -14.34 -41.49 20.52
N ALA A 888 -14.35 -40.99 19.30
CA ALA A 888 -15.44 -40.15 18.80
C ALA A 888 -16.77 -40.91 18.97
N LYS A 889 -17.81 -40.19 19.40
CA LYS A 889 -19.15 -40.75 19.50
C LYS A 889 -19.81 -40.70 18.13
N ASP A 890 -20.54 -41.75 17.78
CA ASP A 890 -21.40 -41.78 16.60
C ASP A 890 -22.74 -41.08 16.83
N ALA A 891 -23.01 -40.61 18.05
CA ALA A 891 -24.21 -39.88 18.44
C ALA A 891 -24.02 -38.35 18.41
N ALA A 892 -25.12 -37.61 18.41
CA ALA A 892 -25.10 -36.16 18.56
C ALA A 892 -24.54 -35.77 19.94
N THR A 893 -23.51 -34.91 19.93
CA THR A 893 -22.86 -34.37 21.15
C THR A 893 -22.96 -32.86 21.18
N GLN A 894 -22.52 -32.23 22.27
CA GLN A 894 -22.41 -30.76 22.32
C GLN A 894 -21.46 -30.17 21.27
N MET A 895 -20.59 -30.98 20.66
CA MET A 895 -19.67 -30.57 19.59
C MET A 895 -20.28 -30.64 18.18
N LEU A 896 -21.52 -31.14 18.03
CA LEU A 896 -22.15 -31.40 16.73
C LEU A 896 -22.06 -30.21 15.76
N CYS A 897 -22.53 -29.03 16.16
CA CYS A 897 -22.50 -27.82 15.32
C CYS A 897 -21.09 -27.40 14.92
N VAL A 898 -20.09 -27.64 15.77
CA VAL A 898 -18.70 -27.26 15.52
C VAL A 898 -18.05 -28.26 14.58
N VAL A 899 -18.20 -29.56 14.85
CA VAL A 899 -17.61 -30.65 14.05
C VAL A 899 -18.14 -30.61 12.63
N VAL A 900 -19.47 -30.55 12.45
CA VAL A 900 -20.07 -30.52 11.11
C VAL A 900 -19.59 -29.31 10.31
N ARG A 901 -19.51 -28.12 10.92
CA ARG A 901 -18.93 -26.93 10.25
C ARG A 901 -17.45 -27.11 9.90
N CYS A 902 -16.66 -27.76 10.75
CA CYS A 902 -15.25 -28.04 10.48
C CYS A 902 -15.10 -29.06 9.33
N GLU A 903 -15.92 -30.11 9.27
CA GLU A 903 -15.91 -31.07 8.16
C GLU A 903 -16.24 -30.40 6.83
N MET A 904 -17.27 -29.56 6.83
CA MET A 904 -17.67 -28.80 5.64
C MET A 904 -16.57 -27.83 5.20
N ALA A 905 -15.97 -27.09 6.15
CA ALA A 905 -14.86 -26.20 5.86
C ALA A 905 -13.61 -26.95 5.37
N ASP A 906 -13.34 -28.15 5.90
CA ASP A 906 -12.25 -29.03 5.44
C ASP A 906 -12.47 -29.53 4.00
N PHE A 907 -13.71 -29.83 3.65
CA PHE A 907 -14.07 -30.17 2.28
C PHE A 907 -13.89 -28.96 1.34
N VAL A 908 -14.47 -27.81 1.71
CA VAL A 908 -14.44 -26.58 0.90
C VAL A 908 -13.01 -26.13 0.64
N ARG A 909 -12.13 -26.11 1.65
CA ARG A 909 -10.72 -25.67 1.50
C ARG A 909 -9.89 -26.51 0.52
N ASN A 910 -10.29 -27.76 0.29
CA ASN A 910 -9.64 -28.69 -0.64
C ASN A 910 -10.41 -28.84 -1.96
N SER A 911 -11.54 -28.16 -2.13
CA SER A 911 -12.37 -28.24 -3.31
C SER A 911 -11.86 -27.31 -4.42
N SER A 912 -11.93 -27.76 -5.68
CA SER A 912 -11.46 -26.95 -6.82
C SER A 912 -12.31 -25.70 -7.02
N PHE A 913 -13.62 -25.77 -6.78
CA PHE A 913 -14.54 -24.66 -6.99
C PHE A 913 -14.25 -23.50 -6.03
N HIS A 914 -13.93 -23.78 -4.75
CA HIS A 914 -13.54 -22.75 -3.79
C HIS A 914 -12.22 -22.09 -4.19
N LEU A 915 -11.26 -22.89 -4.64
CA LEU A 915 -9.95 -22.39 -5.08
C LEU A 915 -10.03 -21.55 -6.35
N ASP A 916 -11.03 -21.76 -7.22
CA ASP A 916 -11.27 -20.87 -8.37
C ASP A 916 -11.60 -19.43 -7.94
N PHE A 917 -12.35 -19.27 -6.85
CA PHE A 917 -12.80 -17.96 -6.34
C PHE A 917 -11.85 -17.33 -5.32
N THR A 918 -10.91 -18.10 -4.77
CA THR A 918 -9.98 -17.63 -3.74
C THR A 918 -8.56 -17.56 -4.25
N ASN A 919 -7.96 -18.69 -4.64
CA ASN A 919 -6.61 -18.73 -5.19
C ASN A 919 -6.38 -19.99 -6.06
N PRO A 920 -6.52 -19.87 -7.39
CA PRO A 920 -6.34 -20.99 -8.31
C PRO A 920 -4.94 -21.61 -8.25
N ALA A 921 -3.92 -20.85 -7.83
CA ALA A 921 -2.54 -21.34 -7.70
C ALA A 921 -2.37 -22.37 -6.57
N LEU A 922 -3.31 -22.45 -5.62
CA LEU A 922 -3.25 -23.40 -4.50
C LEU A 922 -3.88 -24.77 -4.82
N LYS A 923 -4.49 -24.95 -6.00
CA LYS A 923 -5.04 -26.25 -6.43
C LYS A 923 -4.06 -27.43 -6.31
N PRO A 924 -2.76 -27.30 -6.62
CA PRO A 924 -1.80 -28.39 -6.45
C PRO A 924 -1.55 -28.79 -4.98
N LEU A 925 -1.84 -27.90 -4.03
CA LEU A 925 -1.67 -28.14 -2.59
C LEU A 925 -2.93 -28.75 -1.94
N ALA A 926 -4.06 -28.76 -2.65
CA ALA A 926 -5.30 -29.35 -2.15
C ALA A 926 -5.14 -30.87 -1.95
N ARG A 927 -5.62 -31.37 -0.81
CA ARG A 927 -5.61 -32.82 -0.55
C ARG A 927 -6.59 -33.53 -1.45
N ALA A 928 -6.26 -34.77 -1.82
CA ALA A 928 -7.20 -35.65 -2.50
C ALA A 928 -8.41 -35.91 -1.57
N LEU A 929 -9.58 -35.40 -1.96
CA LEU A 929 -10.81 -35.59 -1.21
C LEU A 929 -11.35 -37.03 -1.41
N PRO A 930 -11.91 -37.66 -0.37
CA PRO A 930 -12.61 -38.94 -0.50
C PRO A 930 -13.73 -38.83 -1.53
N SER A 931 -13.92 -39.89 -2.34
CA SER A 931 -14.95 -39.95 -3.39
C SER A 931 -14.78 -38.93 -4.53
N GLY A 932 -13.54 -38.47 -4.77
CA GLY A 932 -13.21 -37.60 -5.90
C GLY A 932 -13.69 -36.14 -5.76
N GLY A 933 -13.96 -35.69 -4.53
CA GLY A 933 -14.38 -34.30 -4.28
C GLY A 933 -15.83 -33.99 -4.66
N ARG A 934 -16.68 -35.02 -4.77
CA ARG A 934 -18.12 -34.84 -5.03
C ARG A 934 -18.87 -34.39 -3.78
N LEU A 935 -19.64 -33.31 -3.89
CA LEU A 935 -20.42 -32.76 -2.79
C LEU A 935 -21.53 -33.72 -2.32
N ASP A 936 -22.14 -34.50 -3.22
CA ASP A 936 -23.17 -35.50 -2.86
C ASP A 936 -22.62 -36.54 -1.86
N ALA A 937 -21.36 -36.94 -2.03
CA ALA A 937 -20.73 -37.89 -1.13
C ALA A 937 -20.39 -37.26 0.24
N LEU A 938 -20.18 -35.93 0.31
CA LEU A 938 -20.04 -35.23 1.59
C LEU A 938 -21.40 -35.16 2.30
N GLU A 939 -22.45 -34.78 1.58
CA GLU A 939 -23.82 -34.69 2.12
C GLU A 939 -24.26 -36.04 2.69
N GLN A 940 -24.13 -37.13 1.93
CA GLN A 940 -24.46 -38.47 2.42
C GLN A 940 -23.68 -38.85 3.67
N ARG A 941 -22.39 -38.55 3.74
CA ARG A 941 -21.59 -38.82 4.96
C ARG A 941 -22.08 -38.03 6.15
N ILE A 942 -22.32 -36.73 6.00
CA ILE A 942 -22.79 -35.87 7.09
C ILE A 942 -24.19 -36.31 7.55
N GLU A 943 -25.06 -36.68 6.61
CA GLU A 943 -26.41 -37.17 6.89
C GLU A 943 -26.38 -38.49 7.68
N GLU A 944 -25.62 -39.48 7.20
CA GLU A 944 -25.51 -40.80 7.84
C GLU A 944 -24.82 -40.75 9.20
N GLN A 945 -23.76 -39.96 9.32
CA GLN A 945 -22.90 -39.93 10.50
C GLN A 945 -23.44 -39.00 11.61
N TYR A 946 -24.10 -37.90 11.25
CA TYR A 946 -24.48 -36.85 12.20
C TYR A 946 -25.98 -36.53 12.21
N LEU A 947 -26.56 -36.20 11.05
CA LEU A 947 -27.91 -35.60 11.01
C LEU A 947 -29.04 -36.61 11.25
N ARG A 948 -28.89 -37.87 10.82
CA ARG A 948 -29.90 -38.91 11.00
C ARG A 948 -30.29 -39.17 12.46
N GLN A 949 -29.39 -38.88 13.40
CA GLN A 949 -29.59 -39.09 14.83
C GLN A 949 -30.03 -37.81 15.57
N CYS A 950 -30.24 -36.72 14.84
CA CYS A 950 -30.62 -35.44 15.41
C CYS A 950 -32.12 -35.40 15.73
N ASP A 951 -32.42 -34.87 16.90
CA ASP A 951 -33.78 -34.57 17.37
C ASP A 951 -34.17 -33.14 16.98
N VAL A 952 -35.24 -32.99 16.22
CA VAL A 952 -35.71 -31.68 15.69
C VAL A 952 -36.23 -30.78 16.81
N GLU A 953 -36.63 -31.32 17.95
CA GLU A 953 -37.07 -30.54 19.12
C GLU A 953 -35.90 -29.94 19.90
N ASN A 954 -34.69 -30.49 19.76
CA ASN A 954 -33.51 -29.97 20.41
C ASN A 954 -32.96 -28.75 19.64
N PRO A 955 -32.79 -27.58 20.29
CA PRO A 955 -32.31 -26.35 19.64
C PRO A 955 -30.99 -26.50 18.86
N LEU A 956 -30.03 -27.23 19.42
CA LEU A 956 -28.70 -27.38 18.83
C LEU A 956 -28.73 -28.32 17.62
N HIS A 957 -29.51 -29.39 17.70
CA HIS A 957 -29.73 -30.33 16.60
C HIS A 957 -30.51 -29.67 15.46
N PHE A 958 -31.60 -28.97 15.77
CA PHE A 958 -32.36 -28.17 14.81
C PHE A 958 -31.45 -27.20 14.05
N LEU A 959 -30.61 -26.46 14.80
CA LEU A 959 -29.65 -25.54 14.23
C LEU A 959 -28.61 -26.25 13.35
N ALA A 960 -28.05 -27.38 13.80
CA ALA A 960 -27.08 -28.17 13.03
C ALA A 960 -27.66 -28.64 11.70
N ILE A 961 -28.88 -29.20 11.69
CA ILE A 961 -29.55 -29.69 10.48
C ILE A 961 -29.71 -28.57 9.46
N TRP A 962 -30.36 -27.47 9.85
CA TRP A 962 -30.71 -26.41 8.91
C TRP A 962 -29.52 -25.56 8.48
N MET A 963 -28.53 -25.33 9.36
CA MET A 963 -27.28 -24.68 8.96
C MET A 963 -26.50 -25.53 7.97
N THR A 964 -26.46 -26.85 8.16
CA THR A 964 -25.78 -27.76 7.22
C THR A 964 -26.44 -27.73 5.86
N ARG A 965 -27.78 -27.85 5.81
CA ARG A 965 -28.54 -27.80 4.55
C ARG A 965 -28.38 -26.46 3.82
N SER A 966 -28.41 -25.35 4.57
CA SER A 966 -28.13 -24.00 4.05
C SER A 966 -26.71 -23.91 3.47
N TYR A 967 -25.70 -24.39 4.20
CA TYR A 967 -24.31 -24.34 3.73
C TYR A 967 -24.05 -25.26 2.51
N LEU A 968 -24.70 -26.43 2.43
CA LEU A 968 -24.64 -27.30 1.25
C LEU A 968 -25.28 -26.64 0.02
N ALA A 969 -26.46 -26.01 0.17
CA ALA A 969 -27.10 -25.27 -0.91
C ALA A 969 -26.20 -24.13 -1.42
N LYS A 970 -25.55 -23.41 -0.51
CA LYS A 970 -24.54 -22.39 -0.85
C LYS A 970 -23.36 -22.99 -1.61
N CYS A 971 -22.80 -24.12 -1.16
CA CYS A 971 -21.68 -24.78 -1.85
C CYS A 971 -22.06 -25.24 -3.26
N ARG A 972 -23.28 -25.76 -3.46
CA ARG A 972 -23.81 -26.14 -4.79
C ARG A 972 -23.93 -24.95 -5.72
N LEU A 973 -24.46 -23.84 -5.22
CA LEU A 973 -24.58 -22.60 -6.00
C LEU A 973 -23.19 -22.07 -6.40
N MET A 974 -22.21 -22.12 -5.49
CA MET A 974 -20.83 -21.75 -5.78
C MET A 974 -20.17 -22.69 -6.81
N GLN A 975 -20.41 -24.00 -6.71
CA GLN A 975 -19.93 -24.98 -7.68
C GLN A 975 -20.52 -24.73 -9.08
N HIS A 976 -21.81 -24.38 -9.15
CA HIS A 976 -22.48 -23.99 -10.40
C HIS A 976 -21.75 -22.82 -11.07
N TYR A 977 -21.45 -21.75 -10.33
CA TYR A 977 -20.70 -20.60 -10.87
C TYR A 977 -19.25 -20.91 -11.26
N SER A 978 -18.58 -21.87 -10.61
CA SER A 978 -17.21 -22.26 -10.95
C SER A 978 -17.13 -23.04 -12.27
N GLN A 979 -18.15 -23.85 -12.58
CA GLN A 979 -18.15 -24.73 -13.75
C GLN A 979 -18.44 -24.03 -15.08
N ASP A 980 -18.64 -22.70 -15.10
CA ASP A 980 -18.92 -21.93 -16.32
C ASP A 980 -17.73 -21.06 -16.77
N PRO A 981 -16.72 -21.63 -17.49
CA PRO A 981 -15.69 -20.84 -18.14
C PRO A 981 -16.07 -20.64 -19.63
N GLY A 982 -17.06 -19.78 -19.90
CA GLY A 982 -17.31 -19.31 -21.27
C GLY A 982 -17.66 -20.41 -22.27
N SER A 983 -18.68 -21.23 -21.99
CA SER A 983 -19.27 -22.02 -23.07
C SER A 983 -19.89 -21.05 -24.08
N VAL A 984 -19.29 -20.95 -25.26
CA VAL A 984 -19.83 -20.24 -26.42
C VAL A 984 -21.02 -21.06 -26.93
N GLY A 985 -22.16 -20.91 -26.26
CA GLY A 985 -23.43 -21.56 -26.59
C GLY A 985 -24.54 -21.06 -25.67
N PRO A 986 -25.81 -21.08 -26.10
CA PRO A 986 -26.94 -20.73 -25.24
C PRO A 986 -26.97 -21.70 -24.05
N GLN A 987 -26.93 -21.17 -22.82
CA GLN A 987 -27.21 -21.99 -21.65
C GLN A 987 -28.65 -22.53 -21.75
N THR A 988 -28.84 -23.81 -21.46
CA THR A 988 -30.17 -24.45 -21.40
C THR A 988 -30.97 -23.87 -20.24
N ASP A 989 -32.26 -23.55 -20.43
CA ASP A 989 -33.16 -23.07 -19.38
C ASP A 989 -33.14 -23.96 -18.12
N GLU A 990 -32.94 -25.27 -18.29
CA GLU A 990 -32.78 -26.24 -17.19
C GLU A 990 -31.65 -25.90 -16.20
N ARG A 991 -30.54 -25.35 -16.68
CA ARG A 991 -29.38 -24.98 -15.84
C ARG A 991 -29.66 -23.72 -15.02
N ARG A 992 -30.34 -22.74 -15.62
CA ARG A 992 -30.77 -21.52 -14.92
C ARG A 992 -31.84 -21.84 -13.87
N ASP A 993 -32.75 -22.75 -14.20
CA ASP A 993 -33.76 -23.23 -13.26
C ASP A 993 -33.18 -24.03 -12.10
N LEU A 994 -32.07 -24.75 -12.31
CA LEU A 994 -31.30 -25.40 -11.25
C LEU A 994 -30.69 -24.35 -10.29
N ALA A 995 -30.01 -23.33 -10.82
CA ALA A 995 -29.38 -22.27 -10.02
C ALA A 995 -30.42 -21.47 -9.21
N MET A 996 -31.55 -21.12 -9.83
CA MET A 996 -32.71 -20.53 -9.16
C MET A 996 -33.23 -21.44 -8.03
N GLY A 997 -33.38 -22.74 -8.28
CA GLY A 997 -33.81 -23.70 -7.26
C GLY A 997 -32.87 -23.77 -6.06
N LEU A 998 -31.55 -23.74 -6.29
CA LEU A 998 -30.54 -23.72 -5.23
C LEU A 998 -30.56 -22.42 -4.42
N ALA A 999 -30.76 -21.27 -5.08
CA ALA A 999 -30.88 -19.97 -4.42
C ALA A 999 -32.15 -19.89 -3.55
N LEU A 1000 -33.30 -20.37 -4.06
CA LEU A 1000 -34.54 -20.45 -3.30
C LEU A 1000 -34.38 -21.35 -2.07
N ARG A 1001 -33.76 -22.53 -2.24
CA ARG A 1001 -33.51 -23.45 -1.14
C ARG A 1001 -32.64 -22.84 -0.04
N LEU A 1002 -31.65 -22.02 -0.41
CA LEU A 1002 -30.81 -21.30 0.54
C LEU A 1002 -31.63 -20.32 1.40
N LEU A 1003 -32.52 -19.54 0.77
CA LEU A 1003 -33.40 -18.60 1.49
C LEU A 1003 -34.46 -19.30 2.34
N GLU A 1004 -35.04 -20.39 1.84
CA GLU A 1004 -35.99 -21.21 2.62
C GLU A 1004 -35.34 -21.71 3.91
N CYS A 1005 -34.14 -22.30 3.82
CA CYS A 1005 -33.42 -22.79 4.99
C CYS A 1005 -33.08 -21.68 5.99
N ASP A 1006 -32.62 -20.51 5.52
CA ASP A 1006 -32.35 -19.34 6.37
C ASP A 1006 -33.64 -18.82 7.04
N THR A 1007 -34.75 -18.79 6.31
CA THR A 1007 -36.05 -18.33 6.83
C THR A 1007 -36.59 -19.29 7.90
N GLN A 1008 -36.46 -20.61 7.69
CA GLN A 1008 -36.84 -21.61 8.69
C GLN A 1008 -36.00 -21.50 9.97
N LEU A 1009 -34.70 -21.23 9.84
CA LEU A 1009 -33.83 -20.93 10.98
C LEU A 1009 -34.30 -19.68 11.73
N MET A 1010 -34.49 -18.56 11.03
CA MET A 1010 -34.84 -17.28 11.65
C MET A 1010 -36.25 -17.24 12.26
N ARG A 1011 -37.21 -18.04 11.75
CA ARG A 1011 -38.58 -18.14 12.28
C ARG A 1011 -38.70 -18.98 13.55
N SER A 1012 -37.80 -19.93 13.76
CA SER A 1012 -37.95 -20.90 14.85
C SER A 1012 -37.64 -20.27 16.22
N PRO A 1013 -38.54 -20.37 17.21
CA PRO A 1013 -38.27 -19.86 18.56
C PRO A 1013 -37.17 -20.66 19.27
N LEU A 1014 -36.92 -21.90 18.84
CA LEU A 1014 -35.89 -22.76 19.44
C LEU A 1014 -34.49 -22.16 19.33
N VAL A 1015 -34.23 -21.33 18.32
CA VAL A 1015 -32.90 -20.75 18.07
C VAL A 1015 -32.75 -19.31 18.56
N GLY A 1016 -33.67 -18.81 19.38
CA GLY A 1016 -33.66 -17.44 19.91
C GLY A 1016 -32.30 -17.02 20.50
N GLY A 1017 -31.74 -17.85 21.38
CA GLY A 1017 -30.42 -17.61 22.00
C GLY A 1017 -29.22 -17.68 21.02
N TYR A 1018 -29.42 -18.18 19.80
CA TYR A 1018 -28.39 -18.30 18.76
C TYR A 1018 -28.55 -17.28 17.62
N LEU A 1019 -29.55 -16.39 17.69
CA LEU A 1019 -29.77 -15.36 16.66
C LEU A 1019 -28.54 -14.47 16.46
N TRP A 1020 -27.82 -14.16 17.54
CA TRP A 1020 -26.54 -13.44 17.44
C TRP A 1020 -25.56 -14.19 16.52
N HIS A 1021 -25.52 -15.53 16.50
CA HIS A 1021 -24.64 -16.24 15.58
C HIS A 1021 -25.20 -16.24 14.16
N LEU A 1022 -26.49 -16.53 13.99
CA LEU A 1022 -27.17 -16.63 12.70
C LEU A 1022 -27.17 -15.32 11.89
N GLN A 1023 -27.31 -14.18 12.57
CA GLN A 1023 -27.23 -12.86 11.93
C GLN A 1023 -25.90 -12.64 11.20
N LEU A 1024 -24.82 -13.32 11.63
CA LEU A 1024 -23.53 -13.29 10.97
C LEU A 1024 -23.62 -13.83 9.54
N TYR A 1025 -24.50 -14.80 9.25
CA TYR A 1025 -24.60 -15.60 8.01
C TYR A 1025 -25.71 -15.15 7.06
N PHE A 1026 -25.79 -13.86 6.72
CA PHE A 1026 -26.74 -13.38 5.70
C PHE A 1026 -26.55 -14.06 4.32
N PRO A 1027 -27.60 -14.68 3.73
CA PRO A 1027 -27.54 -15.35 2.43
C PRO A 1027 -27.62 -14.36 1.24
N PHE A 1028 -26.77 -13.34 1.23
CA PHE A 1028 -26.76 -12.29 0.20
C PHE A 1028 -26.68 -12.82 -1.25
N PRO A 1029 -25.88 -13.85 -1.59
CA PRO A 1029 -25.81 -14.35 -2.97
C PRO A 1029 -27.14 -14.89 -3.51
N ALA A 1030 -27.98 -15.49 -2.67
CA ALA A 1030 -29.29 -15.99 -3.11
C ALA A 1030 -30.26 -14.83 -3.41
N TYR A 1031 -30.31 -13.82 -2.55
CA TYR A 1031 -31.08 -12.60 -2.79
C TYR A 1031 -30.73 -11.95 -4.13
N MET A 1032 -29.43 -11.82 -4.43
CA MET A 1032 -28.97 -11.22 -5.68
C MET A 1032 -29.34 -12.06 -6.91
N HIS A 1033 -29.10 -13.37 -6.86
CA HIS A 1033 -29.40 -14.26 -7.99
C HIS A 1033 -30.90 -14.29 -8.31
N ILE A 1034 -31.75 -14.40 -7.29
CA ILE A 1034 -33.21 -14.45 -7.48
C ILE A 1034 -33.73 -13.15 -8.09
N LEU A 1035 -33.31 -11.99 -7.56
CA LEU A 1035 -33.77 -10.69 -8.08
C LEU A 1035 -33.30 -10.44 -9.52
N GLN A 1036 -32.09 -10.88 -9.87
CA GLN A 1036 -31.58 -10.77 -11.24
C GLN A 1036 -32.37 -11.67 -12.21
N ASP A 1037 -32.62 -12.92 -11.84
CA ASP A 1037 -33.39 -13.83 -12.69
C ASP A 1037 -34.86 -13.40 -12.82
N LEU A 1038 -35.48 -12.87 -11.75
CA LEU A 1038 -36.83 -12.28 -11.80
C LEU A 1038 -36.91 -11.07 -12.75
N ARG A 1039 -35.86 -10.25 -12.81
CA ARG A 1039 -35.79 -9.11 -13.73
C ARG A 1039 -35.66 -9.54 -15.19
N GLN A 1040 -34.94 -10.63 -15.46
CA GLN A 1040 -34.68 -11.12 -16.82
C GLN A 1040 -35.74 -12.08 -17.36
N ARG A 1041 -36.30 -12.93 -16.49
CA ARG A 1041 -37.35 -13.91 -16.81
C ARG A 1041 -38.59 -13.67 -15.95
N PRO A 1042 -39.25 -12.50 -16.08
CA PRO A 1042 -40.39 -12.14 -15.24
C PRO A 1042 -41.58 -13.11 -15.41
N GLN A 1043 -41.68 -13.80 -16.54
CA GLN A 1043 -42.76 -14.75 -16.83
C GLN A 1043 -42.42 -16.21 -16.48
N ASN A 1044 -41.32 -16.47 -15.75
CA ASN A 1044 -40.99 -17.82 -15.29
C ASN A 1044 -42.11 -18.34 -14.35
N PRO A 1045 -42.63 -19.57 -14.53
CA PRO A 1045 -43.61 -20.17 -13.62
C PRO A 1045 -43.22 -20.10 -12.14
N ARG A 1046 -41.91 -20.10 -11.82
CA ARG A 1046 -41.38 -20.01 -10.45
C ARG A 1046 -41.31 -18.59 -9.88
N ALA A 1047 -41.64 -17.56 -10.66
CA ALA A 1047 -41.48 -16.16 -10.25
C ALA A 1047 -42.38 -15.79 -9.06
N ILE A 1048 -43.64 -16.24 -9.05
CA ILE A 1048 -44.59 -15.98 -7.96
C ILE A 1048 -44.08 -16.62 -6.65
N HIS A 1049 -43.63 -17.87 -6.72
CA HIS A 1049 -43.05 -18.57 -5.58
C HIS A 1049 -41.79 -17.86 -5.05
N ALA A 1050 -40.91 -17.39 -5.95
CA ALA A 1050 -39.72 -16.63 -5.58
C ALA A 1050 -40.05 -15.30 -4.88
N TRP A 1051 -41.06 -14.56 -5.33
CA TRP A 1051 -41.55 -13.35 -4.65
C TRP A 1051 -42.11 -13.64 -3.25
N GLY A 1052 -42.78 -14.79 -3.09
CA GLY A 1052 -43.25 -15.28 -1.79
C GLY A 1052 -42.11 -15.53 -0.81
N ILE A 1053 -41.09 -16.29 -1.21
CA ILE A 1053 -39.92 -16.62 -0.38
C ILE A 1053 -39.11 -15.35 -0.04
N LEU A 1054 -38.92 -14.45 -1.00
CA LEU A 1054 -38.23 -13.17 -0.76
C LEU A 1054 -38.96 -12.33 0.30
N SER A 1055 -40.29 -12.28 0.24
CA SER A 1055 -41.11 -11.55 1.21
C SER A 1055 -41.00 -12.16 2.60
N ASP A 1056 -41.15 -13.48 2.69
CA ASP A 1056 -41.05 -14.24 3.94
C ASP A 1056 -39.68 -14.09 4.62
N SER A 1057 -38.60 -14.16 3.84
CA SER A 1057 -37.24 -14.00 4.35
C SER A 1057 -36.94 -12.56 4.79
N CYS A 1058 -37.46 -11.56 4.07
CA CYS A 1058 -37.25 -10.15 4.40
C CYS A 1058 -37.95 -9.75 5.72
N GLU A 1059 -39.22 -10.15 5.90
CA GLU A 1059 -39.99 -9.87 7.12
C GLU A 1059 -39.34 -10.49 8.36
N THR A 1060 -38.88 -11.74 8.24
CA THR A 1060 -38.28 -12.48 9.35
C THR A 1060 -36.91 -11.95 9.74
N ARG A 1061 -36.12 -11.51 8.77
CA ARG A 1061 -34.76 -11.02 9.01
C ARG A 1061 -34.71 -9.53 9.39
N PHE A 1062 -35.75 -8.77 9.04
CA PHE A 1062 -35.86 -7.34 9.30
C PHE A 1062 -37.21 -6.96 9.97
N PRO A 1063 -37.51 -7.49 11.17
CA PRO A 1063 -38.81 -7.33 11.84
C PRO A 1063 -39.04 -5.95 12.48
N SER A 1064 -37.98 -5.15 12.71
CA SER A 1064 -38.05 -3.78 13.21
C SER A 1064 -37.77 -2.79 12.07
N PRO A 1065 -38.29 -1.54 12.07
CA PRO A 1065 -37.83 -0.51 11.15
C PRO A 1065 -36.32 -0.30 11.35
N VAL A 1066 -35.54 -0.96 10.49
CA VAL A 1066 -34.08 -0.82 10.42
C VAL A 1066 -33.80 0.67 10.23
N PRO A 1067 -32.82 1.26 10.95
CA PRO A 1067 -32.44 2.65 10.75
C PRO A 1067 -32.20 2.92 9.26
N ASP A 1068 -32.92 3.90 8.71
CA ASP A 1068 -33.05 4.26 7.27
C ASP A 1068 -31.75 4.69 6.57
N SER A 1069 -30.59 4.42 7.16
CA SER A 1069 -29.28 4.92 6.77
C SER A 1069 -28.36 3.88 6.13
N ASN A 1070 -28.64 2.57 6.20
CA ASN A 1070 -27.73 1.57 5.64
C ASN A 1070 -27.82 1.50 4.09
N PRO A 1071 -26.77 1.90 3.33
CA PRO A 1071 -26.87 2.03 1.87
C PRO A 1071 -27.04 0.69 1.14
N LEU A 1072 -26.72 -0.43 1.78
CA LEU A 1072 -26.99 -1.76 1.23
C LEU A 1072 -28.49 -2.05 1.13
N PHE A 1073 -29.27 -1.61 2.12
CA PHE A 1073 -30.72 -1.78 2.09
C PHE A 1073 -31.37 -0.90 1.02
N VAL A 1074 -30.84 0.31 0.83
CA VAL A 1074 -31.29 1.23 -0.23
C VAL A 1074 -31.06 0.61 -1.59
N MET A 1075 -29.87 0.01 -1.80
CA MET A 1075 -29.57 -0.64 -3.06
C MET A 1075 -30.41 -1.90 -3.28
N PHE A 1076 -30.54 -2.73 -2.25
CA PHE A 1076 -31.40 -3.90 -2.26
C PHE A 1076 -32.85 -3.51 -2.62
N GLY A 1077 -33.37 -2.45 -2.00
CA GLY A 1077 -34.69 -1.90 -2.31
C GLY A 1077 -34.84 -1.48 -3.78
N ARG A 1078 -33.85 -0.77 -4.35
CA ARG A 1078 -33.87 -0.42 -5.78
C ARG A 1078 -33.86 -1.64 -6.71
N MET A 1079 -33.15 -2.71 -6.36
CA MET A 1079 -33.15 -3.94 -7.15
C MET A 1079 -34.49 -4.67 -7.05
N VAL A 1080 -35.10 -4.70 -5.87
CA VAL A 1080 -36.46 -5.22 -5.67
C VAL A 1080 -37.46 -4.46 -6.53
N LEU A 1081 -37.43 -3.12 -6.51
CA LEU A 1081 -38.33 -2.28 -7.31
C LEU A 1081 -38.08 -2.45 -8.82
N GLY A 1082 -36.83 -2.44 -9.26
CA GLY A 1082 -36.50 -2.63 -10.68
C GLY A 1082 -36.86 -4.02 -11.23
N ALA A 1083 -36.75 -5.08 -10.41
CA ALA A 1083 -37.24 -6.41 -10.78
C ALA A 1083 -38.77 -6.46 -10.84
N TRP A 1084 -39.45 -5.74 -9.94
CA TRP A 1084 -40.91 -5.64 -9.94
C TRP A 1084 -41.45 -4.83 -11.13
N ASP A 1085 -40.80 -3.73 -11.52
CA ASP A 1085 -41.20 -2.93 -12.70
C ASP A 1085 -41.06 -3.75 -14.00
N ALA A 1086 -40.01 -4.59 -14.11
CA ALA A 1086 -39.85 -5.55 -15.20
C ALA A 1086 -40.97 -6.63 -15.20
N PHE A 1087 -41.43 -7.04 -14.02
CA PHE A 1087 -42.56 -7.96 -13.87
C PHE A 1087 -43.91 -7.30 -14.23
N GLU A 1088 -44.13 -6.04 -13.85
CA GLU A 1088 -45.35 -5.28 -14.19
C GLU A 1088 -45.45 -4.99 -15.70
N SER A 1089 -44.33 -4.69 -16.36
CA SER A 1089 -44.28 -4.35 -17.80
C SER A 1089 -44.42 -5.57 -18.74
N GLY A 1090 -44.26 -6.80 -18.24
CA GLY A 1090 -44.43 -8.02 -19.04
C GLY A 1090 -45.90 -8.27 -19.44
N SER A 1091 -46.15 -8.78 -20.65
CA SER A 1091 -47.49 -9.05 -21.20
C SER A 1091 -48.11 -10.41 -20.78
N GLY A 1092 -48.14 -10.71 -19.46
CA GLY A 1092 -48.80 -11.91 -18.91
C GLY A 1092 -50.23 -11.66 -18.40
N PRO A 1093 -51.05 -12.70 -18.13
CA PRO A 1093 -52.43 -12.55 -17.65
C PRO A 1093 -52.50 -11.73 -16.34
N VAL A 1094 -53.43 -10.78 -16.30
CA VAL A 1094 -53.54 -9.74 -15.26
C VAL A 1094 -54.05 -10.28 -13.92
N GLU A 1095 -54.71 -11.43 -13.90
CA GLU A 1095 -55.39 -11.99 -12.72
C GLU A 1095 -54.47 -12.52 -11.60
N GLN A 1096 -53.16 -12.67 -11.82
CA GLN A 1096 -52.20 -13.19 -10.83
C GLN A 1096 -51.21 -12.15 -10.27
N ARG A 1097 -51.40 -10.85 -10.55
CA ARG A 1097 -50.46 -9.78 -10.20
C ARG A 1097 -50.76 -9.10 -8.85
N SER A 1098 -50.85 -9.84 -7.76
CA SER A 1098 -50.88 -9.23 -6.42
C SER A 1098 -49.51 -8.66 -6.07
N ILE A 1099 -49.42 -7.41 -5.61
CA ILE A 1099 -48.16 -6.76 -5.21
C ILE A 1099 -47.54 -7.54 -4.03
N PRO A 1100 -46.30 -8.07 -4.15
CA PRO A 1100 -45.61 -8.78 -3.09
C PRO A 1100 -45.35 -7.87 -1.89
N ARG A 1101 -45.39 -8.45 -0.68
CA ARG A 1101 -45.18 -7.73 0.59
C ARG A 1101 -43.81 -7.06 0.68
N ILE A 1102 -42.78 -7.66 0.09
CA ILE A 1102 -41.45 -7.04 -0.01
C ILE A 1102 -41.48 -5.73 -0.82
N VAL A 1103 -42.28 -5.66 -1.89
CA VAL A 1103 -42.38 -4.48 -2.76
C VAL A 1103 -43.16 -3.38 -2.04
N SER A 1104 -44.28 -3.70 -1.39
CA SER A 1104 -45.03 -2.72 -0.61
C SER A 1104 -44.19 -2.15 0.54
N SER A 1105 -43.52 -3.01 1.31
CA SER A 1105 -42.63 -2.60 2.41
C SER A 1105 -41.47 -1.71 1.92
N THR A 1106 -40.90 -2.02 0.75
CA THR A 1106 -39.83 -1.21 0.16
C THR A 1106 -40.35 0.15 -0.30
N ARG A 1107 -41.52 0.21 -0.96
CA ARG A 1107 -42.16 1.47 -1.38
C ARG A 1107 -42.53 2.35 -0.18
N GLU A 1108 -43.05 1.77 0.89
CA GLU A 1108 -43.37 2.49 2.13
C GLU A 1108 -42.12 3.09 2.79
N ARG A 1109 -41.01 2.34 2.85
CA ARG A 1109 -39.73 2.82 3.38
C ARG A 1109 -39.13 3.94 2.53
N GLU A 1110 -39.19 3.83 1.21
CA GLU A 1110 -38.73 4.92 0.32
C GLU A 1110 -39.59 6.18 0.45
N ALA A 1111 -40.92 6.03 0.59
CA ALA A 1111 -41.83 7.15 0.81
C ALA A 1111 -41.60 7.84 2.17
N ALA A 1112 -41.42 7.06 3.25
CA ALA A 1112 -41.08 7.59 4.57
C ALA A 1112 -39.77 8.39 4.55
N ARG A 1113 -38.74 7.86 3.86
CA ARG A 1113 -37.44 8.53 3.69
C ARG A 1113 -37.52 9.82 2.88
N ALA A 1114 -38.35 9.86 1.84
CA ALA A 1114 -38.60 11.07 1.05
C ALA A 1114 -39.28 12.17 1.90
N GLN A 1115 -40.18 11.79 2.81
CA GLN A 1115 -40.81 12.71 3.76
C GLN A 1115 -39.82 13.23 4.82
N THR A 1116 -38.91 12.39 5.33
CA THR A 1116 -37.88 12.82 6.29
C THR A 1116 -36.91 13.84 5.68
N MET A 1117 -36.56 13.68 4.39
CA MET A 1117 -35.73 14.65 3.65
C MET A 1117 -36.43 15.98 3.38
N GLN A 1118 -37.76 16.00 3.24
CA GLN A 1118 -38.52 17.24 3.02
C GLN A 1118 -38.62 18.13 4.26
N HIS A 1119 -38.50 17.57 5.48
CA HIS A 1119 -38.56 18.34 6.72
C HIS A 1119 -37.22 18.95 7.18
N SER A 1120 -36.10 18.68 6.48
CA SER A 1120 -34.75 19.06 6.91
C SER A 1120 -34.05 20.14 6.06
N ILE A 1121 -34.74 21.19 5.60
CA ILE A 1121 -34.13 22.30 4.82
C ILE A 1121 -34.55 23.68 5.36
N PRO A 1122 -33.60 24.58 5.71
CA PRO A 1122 -33.79 26.03 5.61
C PRO A 1122 -33.08 26.62 4.37
N ASP A 1123 -33.69 27.67 3.81
CA ASP A 1123 -33.39 28.37 2.56
C ASP A 1123 -31.92 28.78 2.31
N GLU A 1124 -31.30 28.29 1.24
CA GLU A 1124 -30.75 29.08 0.11
C GLU A 1124 -30.06 28.16 -0.94
N PRO A 1125 -29.95 28.59 -2.22
CA PRO A 1125 -30.09 27.69 -3.36
C PRO A 1125 -28.78 27.02 -3.78
N CYS A 1126 -28.83 25.72 -4.03
CA CYS A 1126 -27.82 25.03 -4.83
C CYS A 1126 -28.47 24.08 -5.83
N VAL A 1127 -28.02 24.26 -7.07
CA VAL A 1127 -28.36 23.57 -8.31
C VAL A 1127 -28.20 22.06 -8.16
N PHE A 1128 -29.30 21.31 -8.19
CA PHE A 1128 -29.28 19.90 -8.54
C PHE A 1128 -29.43 19.77 -10.05
N MET A 1129 -28.44 19.12 -10.65
CA MET A 1129 -28.42 18.80 -12.07
C MET A 1129 -29.40 17.66 -12.31
N ASP A 1130 -30.49 18.03 -12.97
CA ASP A 1130 -31.47 17.16 -13.62
C ASP A 1130 -30.72 16.17 -14.53
N VAL A 1131 -30.89 14.87 -14.29
CA VAL A 1131 -30.73 13.84 -15.33
C VAL A 1131 -32.05 13.09 -15.40
N SER A 1132 -33.03 13.78 -15.97
CA SER A 1132 -34.19 13.19 -16.60
C SER A 1132 -33.89 12.99 -18.08
N ALA A 1133 -33.86 11.74 -18.52
CA ALA A 1133 -34.19 11.29 -19.86
C ALA A 1133 -34.63 9.83 -19.68
N THR A 1134 -35.87 9.45 -19.96
CA THR A 1134 -36.55 9.64 -21.25
C THR A 1134 -38.05 9.90 -21.07
N GLY A 1135 -38.56 10.92 -21.75
CA GLY A 1135 -39.99 11.18 -21.84
C GLY A 1135 -40.68 10.30 -22.88
N TRP A 1136 -41.81 9.72 -22.49
CA TRP A 1136 -42.94 9.42 -23.37
C TRP A 1136 -44.24 9.83 -22.66
N LEU A 1137 -45.12 10.47 -23.44
CA LEU A 1137 -46.55 10.80 -23.21
C LEU A 1137 -46.91 12.15 -22.54
N THR A 1138 -47.15 13.10 -23.44
CA THR A 1138 -47.98 14.31 -23.32
C THR A 1138 -49.49 14.04 -23.16
N SER A 1139 -50.16 15.04 -22.55
CA SER A 1139 -51.60 15.39 -22.57
C SER A 1139 -52.52 14.44 -21.76
N ALA A 1140 -53.34 14.87 -20.79
CA ALA A 1140 -54.39 15.88 -20.91
C ALA A 1140 -55.11 16.09 -19.56
N THR A 1141 -55.37 17.37 -19.25
CA THR A 1141 -56.59 17.96 -18.63
C THR A 1141 -57.09 17.54 -17.23
N ALA A 1142 -56.89 18.49 -16.30
CA ALA A 1142 -57.91 19.26 -15.56
C ALA A 1142 -58.74 18.62 -14.41
N GLY A 1143 -58.63 19.26 -13.22
CA GLY A 1143 -59.82 19.72 -12.49
C GLY A 1143 -59.86 19.54 -10.97
N VAL A 1144 -59.72 20.66 -10.24
CA VAL A 1144 -60.48 21.07 -9.02
C VAL A 1144 -60.26 20.23 -7.74
N GLY A 1145 -59.61 20.76 -6.67
CA GLY A 1145 -60.20 21.56 -5.57
C GLY A 1145 -60.69 20.64 -4.43
N GLY A 1146 -60.54 20.83 -3.13
CA GLY A 1146 -60.00 21.85 -2.22
C GLY A 1146 -60.18 21.30 -0.77
N ASP A 1147 -59.62 22.02 0.21
CA ASP A 1147 -59.95 22.07 1.65
C ASP A 1147 -60.01 20.81 2.56
N GLY A 1148 -59.13 20.80 3.56
CA GLY A 1148 -59.56 21.06 4.96
C GLY A 1148 -59.76 19.90 5.95
N PHE A 1149 -59.22 20.13 7.17
CA PHE A 1149 -59.62 19.62 8.51
C PHE A 1149 -58.94 18.38 9.16
N MET A 1150 -57.97 18.69 10.05
CA MET A 1150 -57.93 18.50 11.52
C MET A 1150 -58.71 17.35 12.23
N VAL A 1151 -57.93 16.60 13.05
CA VAL A 1151 -58.15 16.12 14.45
C VAL A 1151 -58.97 14.85 14.72
N GLY A 1152 -58.34 13.91 15.46
CA GLY A 1152 -58.95 13.35 16.69
C GLY A 1152 -58.91 11.83 16.90
N ASP A 1153 -58.00 11.39 17.78
CA ASP A 1153 -58.06 10.30 18.79
C ASP A 1153 -58.85 8.99 18.57
N GLY A 1154 -58.16 7.88 18.89
CA GLY A 1154 -58.64 6.99 19.97
C GLY A 1154 -58.85 5.50 19.67
N ALA A 1155 -58.54 4.68 20.70
CA ALA A 1155 -58.88 3.27 20.96
C ALA A 1155 -57.92 2.20 20.38
N GLN A 1156 -57.09 1.54 21.20
CA GLN A 1156 -57.38 0.49 22.21
C GLN A 1156 -57.51 -0.93 21.61
N ALA A 1157 -56.48 -1.72 21.92
CA ALA A 1157 -56.45 -3.14 22.31
C ALA A 1157 -57.57 -4.08 21.82
N ALA A 1158 -57.14 -5.12 21.09
CA ALA A 1158 -57.79 -6.43 21.09
C ALA A 1158 -56.72 -7.52 21.23
N THR A 1159 -56.82 -8.25 22.34
CA THR A 1159 -56.25 -9.58 22.63
C THR A 1159 -57.00 -10.66 21.84
N GLU A 1160 -56.45 -11.89 21.87
CA GLU A 1160 -56.93 -13.16 21.26
C GLU A 1160 -56.26 -13.44 19.89
N ASP A 1161 -55.76 -14.62 19.54
CA ASP A 1161 -55.91 -15.95 20.12
C ASP A 1161 -54.75 -16.87 19.66
N VAL A 1162 -54.36 -17.81 20.52
CA VAL A 1162 -53.41 -18.88 20.24
C VAL A 1162 -54.12 -19.93 19.36
N GLY A 1163 -53.78 -19.96 18.07
CA GLY A 1163 -54.23 -20.97 17.12
C GLY A 1163 -53.10 -21.93 16.75
N THR A 1164 -53.18 -23.17 17.24
CA THR A 1164 -52.45 -24.35 16.74
C THR A 1164 -52.70 -24.53 15.24
N PHE A 1165 -51.64 -24.73 14.45
CA PHE A 1165 -51.74 -25.23 13.08
C PHE A 1165 -50.80 -26.42 12.85
N ASP A 1166 -51.43 -27.60 12.89
CA ASP A 1166 -51.00 -28.82 12.23
C ASP A 1166 -51.01 -28.65 10.69
N ASN A 1167 -50.14 -29.41 10.03
CA ASN A 1167 -50.21 -29.87 8.64
C ASN A 1167 -50.41 -28.81 7.54
N ILE A 1168 -49.32 -28.48 6.84
CA ILE A 1168 -49.41 -28.06 5.43
C ILE A 1168 -48.83 -29.20 4.58
N GLY A 1169 -49.72 -29.77 3.78
CA GLY A 1169 -49.46 -30.87 2.87
C GLY A 1169 -48.49 -30.49 1.75
N LEU A 1170 -47.67 -31.48 1.41
CA LEU A 1170 -47.01 -31.62 0.13
C LEU A 1170 -48.06 -31.88 -0.93
N ASP A 1171 -48.28 -30.93 -1.84
CA ASP A 1171 -48.69 -31.18 -3.22
C ASP A 1171 -48.47 -29.89 -4.01
N ASP A 1172 -47.37 -29.81 -4.78
CA ASP A 1172 -47.32 -28.98 -5.98
C ASP A 1172 -46.30 -29.54 -7.00
N PRO A 1173 -46.62 -29.57 -8.31
CA PRO A 1173 -46.06 -30.52 -9.27
C PRO A 1173 -44.98 -29.91 -10.16
N TYR A 1174 -43.82 -29.51 -9.62
CA TYR A 1174 -42.66 -29.12 -10.45
C TYR A 1174 -41.30 -29.53 -9.84
N SER A 1175 -41.25 -30.73 -9.25
CA SER A 1175 -40.01 -31.39 -8.85
C SER A 1175 -39.37 -32.10 -10.05
N LEU A 1176 -38.36 -31.46 -10.66
CA LEU A 1176 -37.43 -32.14 -11.55
C LEU A 1176 -36.56 -33.08 -10.70
N ASN A 1177 -36.91 -34.35 -10.80
CA ASN A 1177 -36.21 -35.51 -10.26
C ASN A 1177 -34.75 -35.55 -10.74
N LEU A 1178 -33.80 -35.38 -9.82
CA LEU A 1178 -32.46 -35.97 -9.91
C LEU A 1178 -32.03 -36.41 -8.50
N GLY A 1179 -32.31 -37.67 -8.16
CA GLY A 1179 -31.45 -38.48 -7.27
C GLY A 1179 -31.76 -38.59 -5.77
N SER A 1180 -32.91 -39.17 -5.42
CA SER A 1180 -33.16 -40.15 -4.33
C SER A 1180 -32.32 -40.19 -3.03
N TYR A 1181 -33.04 -40.03 -1.90
CA TYR A 1181 -32.92 -40.63 -0.53
C TYR A 1181 -33.00 -39.58 0.62
N PRO A 1182 -33.59 -39.90 1.79
CA PRO A 1182 -34.72 -39.15 2.34
C PRO A 1182 -34.44 -38.37 3.64
N PHE A 1183 -35.25 -37.31 3.81
CA PHE A 1183 -35.57 -36.46 4.98
C PHE A 1183 -34.76 -35.18 5.21
#